data_AF-A0A533B5W6-F1
#
_entry.id   AF-A0A533B5W6-F1
#
_cell.length_a   1.000
_cell.length_b   1.000
_cell.length_c   1.000
_cell.angle_alpha   90.00
_cell.angle_beta   90.00
_cell.angle_gamma   90.00
#
_symmetry.space_group_name_H-M   'P 1'
#
loop_
_entity.id
_entity.type
_entity.pdbx_description
1 polymer ?
#
loop_
_entity_poly.entity_id
_entity_poly.type
_entity_poly.pdbx_seq_one_letter_code
_entity_poly.pdbx_strand_id
1 'polypeptide(L)'
;MTFAFIVDSVPFTKAVIAGETSLGGSESACLGLARSLRARGHGVHIFTTQLAADAQGPDHAGVMWHGYDEFMPMNQFIEWDVVVSLRMFAAFAGHPVHARLRLLWNQDLLVPGQMQLGVMATAWALDHLCYVSDYHRAQWEALQPDLAPIGWVTRNGFDPGDLPVAHPTKDPHRIIHSSRPERGLGPLLEMWPALKARKPDATLRICRYSSMYDQGPGSWTDVCAQWDAKVEAVNQAVGGITYLGELHKRDLYREISEAAVMWYPGVSTFAETNCIAALEAEACGTPFVGSYRGALPETSPTGILIKGDHRSQDYQAASIDAVMSLMDGCASSSFEYRKRQKDGRVHAKTATYTVLAANWEQQIERWFAERYQGHKSAVLRQLLHEDDHVAAKMVADEIVALTSHEWGVRNVVIDEAVNASAFCDYVIAGKDHDAEHYGKAAIADPVAEADASGRFQAVIPSFASATSVLDVACGNGSFAIALARAHPTVRITGLDYAEANILRAREAADRVGVGDRCTFIQATIYDFDQQRLHADWYAFAEAQLVRFDGLFVGEFIEHCGNYGAVIDGLETALSDGASVVYTCPHGAYAELVPRGTPLKRGHVHRFHYDDVGAVWGPKADFRVQYFAGGMSPRGTPIGNWLIQYTARPLRPAGRRPLEARIHRTRPLPTLSVGMIVKDAENDLGRCLASVYQVADEIVIGDTGSTDGTKAIAESYGATVFDLGPIDAQPEGFAGARNAVLARCTGDWFHWIDADEQLMHGYLLRRYLDGQVFNGFVLHQTHLYLDGPPTFDIPVRVFRHTGRVRFYGCIHEQPQDGDPNADIYPTLDVPDLAIAHTGYLTAESRETKRLNRNLPLLLRDAHVFAERVLGKVLQLREAVIQADMLRAQHGGLTSRAQQGYAHAIRIFLDHFDDPAHKYHTLARPWYEAALRHLGIGWEHEIALAGKLGGLQGQHARPERIWVRDGEEFARVMAFKVRAMAQGMAPVVFITNPDGFAAPMETREEAIA
;
A
#
# COMPACT_ATOMS: atom_id res chain seq x y z
N MET A 1 19.57 2.06 -1.97
CA MET A 1 18.13 2.13 -1.65
C MET A 1 17.97 1.90 -0.15
N THR A 2 16.86 2.36 0.42
CA THR A 2 16.45 2.11 1.80
C THR A 2 15.25 1.16 1.83
N PHE A 3 15.43 -0.02 2.42
CA PHE A 3 14.45 -1.09 2.56
C PHE A 3 13.88 -1.14 3.98
N ALA A 4 12.57 -1.31 4.11
CA ALA A 4 11.90 -1.69 5.35
C ALA A 4 11.18 -3.02 5.16
N PHE A 5 11.56 -4.03 5.95
CA PHE A 5 10.86 -5.30 6.04
C PHE A 5 9.92 -5.29 7.24
N ILE A 6 8.68 -5.70 7.04
CA ILE A 6 7.68 -5.88 8.12
C ILE A 6 7.44 -7.37 8.28
N VAL A 7 7.63 -7.87 9.50
CA VAL A 7 7.60 -9.31 9.79
C VAL A 7 6.83 -9.60 11.07
N ASP A 8 5.78 -10.40 10.95
CA ASP A 8 5.11 -11.04 12.09
C ASP A 8 5.46 -12.54 12.10
N SER A 9 6.25 -12.96 13.10
CA SER A 9 6.72 -14.35 13.22
C SER A 9 7.17 -14.69 14.65
N VAL A 10 8.19 -15.52 14.82
CA VAL A 10 8.80 -15.92 16.10
C VAL A 10 9.39 -14.72 16.85
N PRO A 11 9.57 -14.82 18.18
CA PRO A 11 10.36 -13.85 18.92
C PRO A 11 11.79 -13.74 18.38
N PHE A 12 12.17 -12.54 17.91
CA PHE A 12 13.52 -12.24 17.47
C PHE A 12 14.37 -11.79 18.67
N THR A 13 15.04 -12.77 19.30
CA THR A 13 16.07 -12.51 20.29
C THR A 13 17.43 -12.29 19.62
N LYS A 14 18.42 -11.80 20.37
CA LYS A 14 19.79 -11.65 19.87
C LYS A 14 20.37 -12.96 19.32
N ALA A 15 20.07 -14.10 19.96
CA ALA A 15 20.52 -15.43 19.51
C ALA A 15 19.85 -15.85 18.19
N VAL A 16 18.54 -15.59 18.05
CA VAL A 16 17.79 -15.86 16.81
C VAL A 16 18.36 -15.04 15.65
N ILE A 17 18.58 -13.74 15.87
CA ILE A 17 19.19 -12.85 14.87
C ILE A 17 20.61 -13.32 14.56
N ALA A 18 21.41 -13.70 15.55
CA ALA A 18 22.78 -14.20 15.33
C ALA A 18 22.82 -15.55 14.57
N GLY A 19 21.68 -16.20 14.35
CA GLY A 19 21.62 -17.52 13.70
C GLY A 19 22.08 -18.65 14.62
N GLU A 20 22.02 -18.44 15.94
CA GLU A 20 22.41 -19.41 16.97
C GLU A 20 21.27 -20.38 17.31
N THR A 21 20.06 -20.13 16.79
CA THR A 21 18.87 -20.97 16.98
C THR A 21 18.38 -21.53 15.65
N SER A 22 17.44 -22.48 15.72
CA SER A 22 16.71 -22.90 14.53
C SER A 22 15.77 -21.80 14.02
N LEU A 23 15.51 -21.78 12.72
CA LEU A 23 14.63 -20.83 12.06
C LEU A 23 13.81 -21.51 10.96
N GLY A 24 12.56 -21.09 10.83
CA GLY A 24 11.69 -21.50 9.73
C GLY A 24 12.13 -20.93 8.38
N GLY A 25 11.46 -21.40 7.32
CA GLY A 25 11.81 -21.03 5.95
C GLY A 25 11.58 -19.55 5.64
N SER A 26 10.44 -18.99 6.04
CA SER A 26 10.11 -17.57 5.81
C SER A 26 11.06 -16.63 6.55
N GLU A 27 11.42 -16.97 7.78
CA GLU A 27 12.34 -16.18 8.61
C GLU A 27 13.75 -16.23 8.03
N SER A 28 14.20 -17.42 7.62
CA SER A 28 15.47 -17.60 6.92
C SER A 28 15.51 -16.77 5.63
N ALA A 29 14.40 -16.72 4.88
CA ALA A 29 14.26 -15.93 3.66
C ALA A 29 14.38 -14.43 3.91
N CYS A 30 13.72 -13.92 4.96
CA CYS A 30 13.83 -12.53 5.36
C CYS A 30 15.27 -12.15 5.74
N LEU A 31 15.87 -12.89 6.68
CA LEU A 31 17.21 -12.63 7.20
C LEU A 31 18.27 -12.71 6.08
N GLY A 32 18.22 -13.76 5.28
CA GLY A 32 19.17 -13.98 4.20
C GLY A 32 19.11 -12.88 3.14
N LEU A 33 17.90 -12.51 2.70
CA LEU A 33 17.72 -11.44 1.71
C LEU A 33 18.11 -10.08 2.29
N ALA A 34 17.67 -9.74 3.50
CA ALA A 34 17.98 -8.47 4.16
C ALA A 34 19.49 -8.25 4.31
N ARG A 35 20.23 -9.27 4.77
CA ARG A 35 21.70 -9.21 4.90
C ARG A 35 22.39 -9.11 3.56
N SER A 36 21.90 -9.84 2.56
CA SER A 36 22.48 -9.80 1.21
C SER A 36 22.25 -8.43 0.55
N LEU A 37 21.09 -7.81 0.72
CA LEU A 37 20.81 -6.43 0.30
C LEU A 37 21.71 -5.43 1.05
N ARG A 38 21.92 -5.63 2.36
CA ARG A 38 22.82 -4.79 3.17
C ARG A 38 24.27 -4.88 2.69
N ALA A 39 24.75 -6.08 2.36
CA ALA A 39 26.08 -6.32 1.79
C ALA A 39 26.28 -5.67 0.42
N ARG A 40 25.19 -5.40 -0.32
CA ARG A 40 25.20 -4.61 -1.56
C ARG A 40 25.19 -3.09 -1.34
N GLY A 41 25.23 -2.64 -0.09
CA GLY A 41 25.32 -1.22 0.26
C GLY A 41 23.97 -0.52 0.47
N HIS A 42 22.86 -1.27 0.56
CA HIS A 42 21.55 -0.70 0.88
C HIS A 42 21.38 -0.45 2.38
N GLY A 43 20.58 0.55 2.75
CA GLY A 43 20.06 0.70 4.11
C GLY A 43 18.92 -0.30 4.29
N VAL A 44 18.99 -1.16 5.32
CA VAL A 44 17.98 -2.22 5.51
C VAL A 44 17.51 -2.20 6.96
N HIS A 45 16.20 -2.09 7.12
CA HIS A 45 15.50 -2.05 8.40
C HIS A 45 14.52 -3.24 8.46
N ILE A 46 14.44 -3.90 9.61
CA ILE A 46 13.45 -4.93 9.90
C ILE A 46 12.60 -4.46 11.08
N PHE A 47 11.29 -4.40 10.88
CA PHE A 47 10.28 -4.11 11.87
C PHE A 47 9.54 -5.41 12.21
N THR A 48 9.53 -5.78 13.49
CA THR A 48 8.87 -7.02 13.91
C THR A 48 7.99 -6.84 15.14
N THR A 49 6.88 -7.58 15.17
CA THR A 49 5.89 -7.57 16.25
C THR A 49 6.43 -8.16 17.55
N GLN A 50 7.48 -8.99 17.48
CA GLN A 50 8.06 -9.70 18.62
C GLN A 50 9.58 -9.52 18.67
N LEU A 51 10.04 -8.30 18.98
CA LEU A 51 11.47 -8.00 19.16
C LEU A 51 11.85 -8.05 20.65
N ALA A 52 12.93 -8.75 20.99
CA ALA A 52 13.51 -8.66 22.33
C ALA A 52 14.22 -7.30 22.54
N ALA A 53 14.11 -6.69 23.72
CA ALA A 53 14.67 -5.37 23.98
C ALA A 53 16.20 -5.30 23.77
N ASP A 54 16.92 -6.39 24.00
CA ASP A 54 18.38 -6.50 23.80
C ASP A 54 18.79 -6.78 22.35
N ALA A 55 17.81 -6.97 21.46
CA ALA A 55 17.97 -7.23 20.04
C ALA A 55 17.71 -5.98 19.17
N GLN A 56 17.26 -4.86 19.75
CA GLN A 56 17.04 -3.60 19.04
C GLN A 56 18.36 -2.96 18.59
N GLY A 57 18.37 -2.40 17.37
CA GLY A 57 19.54 -1.78 16.76
C GLY A 57 20.23 -2.63 15.68
N PRO A 58 21.48 -2.31 15.30
CA PRO A 58 22.16 -3.00 14.21
C PRO A 58 22.58 -4.43 14.59
N ASP A 59 22.34 -5.38 13.69
CA ASP A 59 22.94 -6.72 13.78
C ASP A 59 24.40 -6.73 13.27
N HIS A 60 25.03 -7.92 13.30
CA HIS A 60 26.42 -8.08 12.86
C HIS A 60 26.65 -7.79 11.37
N ALA A 61 25.59 -7.80 10.54
CA ALA A 61 25.65 -7.44 9.13
C ALA A 61 25.31 -5.96 8.90
N GLY A 62 24.90 -5.23 9.95
CA GLY A 62 24.49 -3.83 9.89
C GLY A 62 23.05 -3.64 9.42
N VAL A 63 22.19 -4.66 9.52
CA VAL A 63 20.73 -4.54 9.36
C VAL A 63 20.15 -3.98 10.65
N MET A 64 19.30 -2.95 10.56
CA MET A 64 18.71 -2.28 11.71
C MET A 64 17.40 -2.96 12.15
N TRP A 65 17.29 -3.37 13.42
CA TRP A 65 16.11 -4.01 13.98
C TRP A 65 15.31 -3.06 14.88
N HIS A 66 13.99 -3.07 14.70
CA HIS A 66 13.02 -2.19 15.36
C HIS A 66 11.78 -2.96 15.81
N GLY A 67 11.13 -2.48 16.88
CA GLY A 67 9.78 -2.90 17.20
C GLY A 67 8.79 -2.46 16.11
N TYR A 68 7.74 -3.24 15.85
CA TYR A 68 6.74 -2.86 14.84
C TYR A 68 6.00 -1.56 15.19
N ASP A 69 5.88 -1.23 16.48
CA ASP A 69 5.32 0.02 16.98
C ASP A 69 6.12 1.27 16.57
N GLU A 70 7.41 1.11 16.25
CA GLU A 70 8.26 2.19 15.72
C GLU A 70 8.01 2.44 14.21
N PHE A 71 7.38 1.51 13.50
CA PHE A 71 7.21 1.62 12.04
C PHE A 71 6.35 2.82 11.65
N MET A 72 5.19 3.02 12.27
CA MET A 72 4.31 4.16 11.93
C MET A 72 4.93 5.52 12.22
N PRO A 73 5.51 5.77 13.42
CA PRO A 73 6.28 6.99 13.67
C PRO A 73 7.33 7.23 12.60
N MET A 74 8.11 6.22 12.21
CA MET A 74 9.15 6.34 11.17
C MET A 74 8.57 6.59 9.77
N ASN A 75 7.51 5.88 9.42
CA ASN A 75 6.81 5.99 8.13
C ASN A 75 6.22 7.39 7.90
N GLN A 76 5.96 8.17 8.95
CA GLN A 76 5.52 9.57 8.81
C GLN A 76 6.60 10.51 8.26
N PHE A 77 7.88 10.20 8.41
CA PHE A 77 8.96 11.10 7.98
C PHE A 77 9.96 10.46 7.02
N ILE A 78 10.09 9.13 7.03
CA ILE A 78 10.89 8.40 6.06
C ILE A 78 9.99 7.97 4.91
N GLU A 79 10.27 8.50 3.72
CA GLU A 79 9.80 7.90 2.48
C GLU A 79 10.74 6.75 2.10
N TRP A 80 10.29 5.52 2.29
CA TRP A 80 11.08 4.33 2.00
C TRP A 80 11.23 4.13 0.49
N ASP A 81 12.39 3.65 0.01
CA ASP A 81 12.48 3.21 -1.39
C ASP A 81 11.60 1.98 -1.59
N VAL A 82 11.69 1.02 -0.67
CA VAL A 82 10.97 -0.25 -0.76
C VAL A 82 10.48 -0.68 0.63
N VAL A 83 9.18 -0.94 0.75
CA VAL A 83 8.60 -1.63 1.90
C VAL A 83 8.20 -3.04 1.49
N VAL A 84 8.66 -4.03 2.24
CA VAL A 84 8.37 -5.45 2.03
C VAL A 84 7.64 -5.99 3.24
N SER A 85 6.35 -6.29 3.11
CA SER A 85 5.62 -7.03 4.13
C SER A 85 5.72 -8.52 3.87
N LEU A 86 6.24 -9.28 4.84
CA LEU A 86 6.35 -10.73 4.74
C LEU A 86 5.08 -11.38 5.29
N ARG A 87 4.22 -11.90 4.40
CA ARG A 87 2.95 -12.60 4.71
C ARG A 87 1.87 -11.75 5.42
N MET A 88 2.17 -10.52 5.83
CA MET A 88 1.28 -9.68 6.62
C MET A 88 0.60 -8.63 5.75
N PHE A 89 -0.43 -9.02 4.99
CA PHE A 89 -1.19 -8.07 4.15
C PHE A 89 -1.83 -6.93 4.99
N ALA A 90 -2.16 -7.21 6.26
CA ALA A 90 -2.70 -6.23 7.19
C ALA A 90 -1.73 -5.07 7.51
N ALA A 91 -0.42 -5.21 7.24
CA ALA A 91 0.54 -4.10 7.36
C ALA A 91 0.23 -2.95 6.40
N PHE A 92 -0.52 -3.22 5.34
CA PHE A 92 -1.03 -2.23 4.39
C PHE A 92 -2.49 -1.84 4.64
N ALA A 93 -3.13 -2.37 5.69
CA ALA A 93 -4.49 -2.03 6.06
C ALA A 93 -4.52 -0.76 6.92
N GLY A 94 -5.51 0.12 6.67
CA GLY A 94 -5.88 1.23 7.56
C GLY A 94 -5.05 2.51 7.43
N HIS A 95 -3.75 2.44 7.11
CA HIS A 95 -2.86 3.62 7.02
C HIS A 95 -2.00 3.63 5.75
N PRO A 96 -1.71 4.82 5.16
CA PRO A 96 -0.79 4.93 4.05
C PRO A 96 0.63 4.49 4.44
N VAL A 97 1.19 3.57 3.67
CA VAL A 97 2.63 3.24 3.72
C VAL A 97 3.37 4.16 2.75
N HIS A 98 4.20 5.05 3.27
CA HIS A 98 4.96 6.03 2.50
C HIS A 98 6.19 5.36 1.89
N ALA A 99 6.00 4.75 0.73
CA ALA A 99 7.07 4.03 0.03
C ALA A 99 7.00 4.19 -1.49
N ARG A 100 8.16 4.35 -2.13
CA ARG A 100 8.31 4.38 -3.59
C ARG A 100 7.96 3.04 -4.23
N LEU A 101 8.02 1.94 -3.47
CA LEU A 101 7.55 0.61 -3.86
C LEU A 101 7.02 -0.19 -2.66
N ARG A 102 5.82 -0.77 -2.79
CA ARG A 102 5.12 -1.53 -1.74
C ARG A 102 4.93 -2.98 -2.19
N LEU A 103 5.63 -3.89 -1.52
CA LEU A 103 5.70 -5.31 -1.85
C LEU A 103 5.05 -6.15 -0.76
N LEU A 104 4.07 -6.98 -1.14
CA LEU A 104 3.62 -8.08 -0.29
C LEU A 104 4.39 -9.34 -0.70
N TRP A 105 5.41 -9.71 0.07
CA TRP A 105 6.12 -10.97 -0.14
C TRP A 105 5.40 -12.09 0.59
N ASN A 106 4.61 -12.85 -0.14
CA ASN A 106 3.79 -13.88 0.42
C ASN A 106 4.44 -15.26 0.22
N GLN A 107 4.43 -16.08 1.27
CA GLN A 107 5.07 -17.40 1.31
C GLN A 107 4.05 -18.55 1.43
N ASP A 108 2.78 -18.22 1.66
CA ASP A 108 1.70 -19.17 1.96
C ASP A 108 0.68 -19.24 0.82
N LEU A 109 0.02 -20.38 0.63
CA LEU A 109 -1.06 -20.48 -0.36
C LEU A 109 -2.25 -19.59 0.00
N LEU A 110 -2.97 -19.11 -1.01
CA LEU A 110 -4.19 -18.35 -0.78
C LEU A 110 -5.29 -19.28 -0.29
N VAL A 111 -5.79 -19.03 0.91
CA VAL A 111 -6.93 -19.75 1.47
C VAL A 111 -8.22 -18.97 1.16
N PRO A 112 -9.21 -19.57 0.46
CA PRO A 112 -10.50 -18.93 0.22
C PRO A 112 -11.19 -18.46 1.52
N GLY A 113 -11.95 -17.38 1.43
CA GLY A 113 -12.65 -16.79 2.58
C GLY A 113 -11.95 -15.54 3.12
N GLN A 114 -11.74 -15.46 4.44
CA GLN A 114 -11.28 -14.23 5.10
C GLN A 114 -9.92 -13.74 4.62
N MET A 115 -8.98 -14.66 4.33
CA MET A 115 -7.66 -14.28 3.80
C MET A 115 -7.78 -13.69 2.40
N GLN A 116 -8.53 -14.32 1.51
CA GLN A 116 -8.79 -13.80 0.16
C GLN A 116 -9.45 -12.41 0.18
N LEU A 117 -10.48 -12.23 1.00
CA LEU A 117 -11.13 -10.92 1.17
C LEU A 117 -10.17 -9.89 1.77
N GLY A 118 -9.36 -10.27 2.76
CA GLY A 118 -8.39 -9.40 3.40
C GLY A 118 -7.28 -8.90 2.47
N VAL A 119 -6.76 -9.78 1.60
CA VAL A 119 -5.79 -9.37 0.58
C VAL A 119 -6.44 -8.38 -0.40
N MET A 120 -7.65 -8.68 -0.89
CA MET A 120 -8.33 -7.75 -1.80
C MET A 120 -8.60 -6.40 -1.15
N ALA A 121 -9.05 -6.38 0.11
CA ALA A 121 -9.28 -5.15 0.86
C ALA A 121 -8.02 -4.27 1.05
N THR A 122 -6.82 -4.84 0.88
CA THR A 122 -5.53 -4.14 1.02
C THR A 122 -4.80 -3.94 -0.31
N ALA A 123 -5.30 -4.52 -1.41
CA ALA A 123 -4.67 -4.48 -2.73
C ALA A 123 -4.52 -3.06 -3.31
N TRP A 124 -5.30 -2.09 -2.83
CA TRP A 124 -5.17 -0.68 -3.21
C TRP A 124 -3.83 -0.07 -2.78
N ALA A 125 -3.19 -0.64 -1.76
CA ALA A 125 -1.92 -0.16 -1.23
C ALA A 125 -0.71 -0.96 -1.77
N LEU A 126 -0.92 -1.95 -2.64
CA LEU A 126 0.14 -2.80 -3.16
C LEU A 126 0.61 -2.35 -4.55
N ASP A 127 1.92 -2.37 -4.77
CA ASP A 127 2.49 -2.24 -6.10
C ASP A 127 2.77 -3.62 -6.71
N HIS A 128 3.31 -4.56 -5.93
CA HIS A 128 3.48 -5.95 -6.36
C HIS A 128 3.19 -6.98 -5.26
N LEU A 129 2.69 -8.13 -5.70
CA LEU A 129 2.53 -9.35 -4.92
C LEU A 129 3.62 -10.34 -5.33
N CYS A 130 4.54 -10.64 -4.42
CA CYS A 130 5.69 -11.50 -4.70
C CYS A 130 5.41 -12.95 -4.29
N TYR A 131 5.44 -13.86 -5.25
CA TYR A 131 5.34 -15.31 -5.10
C TYR A 131 6.75 -15.93 -5.05
N VAL A 132 6.83 -17.19 -4.63
CA VAL A 132 8.10 -17.93 -4.49
C VAL A 132 8.26 -19.11 -5.46
N SER A 133 7.29 -19.29 -6.36
CA SER A 133 7.32 -20.25 -7.46
C SER A 133 6.20 -19.94 -8.47
N ASP A 134 6.28 -20.51 -9.67
CA ASP A 134 5.23 -20.40 -10.70
C ASP A 134 3.96 -21.14 -10.29
N TYR A 135 4.08 -22.32 -9.66
CA TYR A 135 2.97 -23.03 -9.03
C TYR A 135 2.22 -22.15 -8.02
N HIS A 136 2.97 -21.44 -7.15
CA HIS A 136 2.39 -20.58 -6.12
C HIS A 136 1.60 -19.44 -6.76
N ARG A 137 2.16 -18.79 -7.78
CA ARG A 137 1.45 -17.77 -8.57
C ARG A 137 0.16 -18.32 -9.19
N ALA A 138 0.25 -19.46 -9.87
CA ALA A 138 -0.90 -20.07 -10.54
C ALA A 138 -2.03 -20.39 -9.55
N GLN A 139 -1.70 -20.85 -8.34
CA GLN A 139 -2.70 -21.13 -7.29
C GLN A 139 -3.42 -19.86 -6.83
N TRP A 140 -2.69 -18.76 -6.64
CA TRP A 140 -3.27 -17.48 -6.26
C TRP A 140 -4.12 -16.88 -7.36
N GLU A 141 -3.60 -16.80 -8.59
CA GLU A 141 -4.28 -16.18 -9.72
C GLU A 141 -5.51 -16.98 -10.17
N ALA A 142 -5.55 -18.29 -9.94
CA ALA A 142 -6.75 -19.10 -10.17
C ALA A 142 -7.88 -18.78 -9.18
N LEU A 143 -7.55 -18.44 -7.93
CA LEU A 143 -8.53 -18.08 -6.90
C LEU A 143 -8.90 -16.59 -6.94
N GLN A 144 -7.93 -15.74 -7.27
CA GLN A 144 -8.11 -14.29 -7.35
C GLN A 144 -7.41 -13.70 -8.60
N PRO A 145 -8.04 -13.79 -9.78
CA PRO A 145 -7.46 -13.34 -11.05
C PRO A 145 -7.11 -11.85 -11.08
N ASP A 146 -7.83 -11.03 -10.29
CA ASP A 146 -7.65 -9.57 -10.23
C ASP A 146 -6.26 -9.15 -9.70
N LEU A 147 -5.54 -10.05 -9.04
CA LEU A 147 -4.18 -9.80 -8.53
C LEU A 147 -3.09 -10.11 -9.57
N ALA A 148 -3.42 -10.78 -10.68
CA ALA A 148 -2.44 -11.18 -11.70
C ALA A 148 -1.60 -10.01 -12.28
N PRO A 149 -2.17 -8.80 -12.51
CA PRO A 149 -1.39 -7.67 -13.04
C PRO A 149 -0.24 -7.21 -12.14
N ILE A 150 -0.34 -7.44 -10.83
CA ILE A 150 0.67 -7.04 -9.85
C ILE A 150 1.55 -8.23 -9.40
N GLY A 151 1.36 -9.40 -9.99
CA GLY A 151 2.05 -10.63 -9.61
C GLY A 151 3.50 -10.72 -10.12
N TRP A 152 4.44 -11.08 -9.24
CA TRP A 152 5.84 -11.33 -9.58
C TRP A 152 6.36 -12.61 -8.91
N VAL A 153 7.07 -13.46 -9.66
CA VAL A 153 7.68 -14.69 -9.12
C VAL A 153 9.15 -14.43 -8.81
N THR A 154 9.49 -14.52 -7.52
CA THR A 154 10.85 -14.70 -7.03
C THR A 154 11.02 -16.15 -6.54
N ARG A 155 12.06 -16.43 -5.77
CA ARG A 155 12.29 -17.69 -5.06
C ARG A 155 12.75 -17.42 -3.63
N ASN A 156 12.85 -18.48 -2.84
CA ASN A 156 13.67 -18.49 -1.64
C ASN A 156 15.08 -18.98 -1.95
N GLY A 157 15.99 -18.83 -0.98
CA GLY A 157 17.37 -19.25 -1.15
C GLY A 157 17.99 -19.80 0.13
N PHE A 158 19.31 -19.91 0.13
CA PHE A 158 20.09 -20.27 1.30
C PHE A 158 21.38 -19.43 1.38
N ASP A 159 22.05 -19.47 2.53
CA ASP A 159 23.34 -18.83 2.75
C ASP A 159 24.49 -19.85 2.56
N PRO A 160 25.35 -19.68 1.54
CA PRO A 160 26.53 -20.52 1.36
C PRO A 160 27.52 -20.47 2.53
N GLY A 161 27.53 -19.39 3.32
CA GLY A 161 28.40 -19.21 4.47
C GLY A 161 28.12 -20.18 5.61
N ASP A 162 26.93 -20.78 5.64
CA ASP A 162 26.57 -21.80 6.63
C ASP A 162 26.93 -23.23 6.20
N LEU A 163 27.38 -23.42 4.96
CA LEU A 163 27.83 -24.74 4.49
C LEU A 163 29.14 -25.14 5.20
N PRO A 164 29.37 -26.45 5.42
CA PRO A 164 30.64 -26.94 5.95
C PRO A 164 31.81 -26.52 5.04
N VAL A 165 32.91 -26.03 5.65
CA VAL A 165 34.15 -25.64 4.94
C VAL A 165 34.68 -26.78 4.06
N ALA A 166 34.56 -28.02 4.53
CA ALA A 166 34.76 -29.23 3.77
C ALA A 166 33.56 -30.14 3.95
N HIS A 167 33.00 -30.66 2.86
CA HIS A 167 31.89 -31.61 2.96
C HIS A 167 32.38 -32.89 3.67
N PRO A 168 31.71 -33.31 4.76
CA PRO A 168 32.05 -34.54 5.45
C PRO A 168 31.83 -35.76 4.55
N THR A 169 32.51 -36.86 4.87
CA THR A 169 32.25 -38.15 4.25
C THR A 169 30.82 -38.55 4.55
N LYS A 170 30.05 -38.86 3.50
CA LYS A 170 28.67 -39.30 3.65
C LYS A 170 28.60 -40.70 4.26
N ASP A 171 27.70 -40.85 5.21
CA ASP A 171 27.33 -42.14 5.80
C ASP A 171 26.28 -42.81 4.89
N PRO A 172 26.62 -43.92 4.20
CA PRO A 172 25.71 -44.58 3.27
C PRO A 172 24.47 -45.18 3.94
N HIS A 173 24.45 -45.28 5.27
CA HIS A 173 23.32 -45.80 6.04
C HIS A 173 22.42 -44.68 6.57
N ARG A 174 22.81 -43.40 6.44
CA ARG A 174 22.10 -42.29 7.06
C ARG A 174 21.12 -41.60 6.11
N ILE A 175 19.86 -41.55 6.52
CA ILE A 175 18.78 -40.77 5.91
C ILE A 175 18.49 -39.57 6.82
N ILE A 176 18.17 -38.41 6.24
CA ILE A 176 17.75 -37.23 7.00
C ILE A 176 16.36 -36.74 6.57
N HIS A 177 15.58 -36.25 7.52
CA HIS A 177 14.33 -35.54 7.31
C HIS A 177 14.35 -34.22 8.11
N SER A 178 14.03 -33.10 7.46
CA SER A 178 13.97 -31.79 8.10
C SER A 178 12.74 -31.02 7.63
N SER A 179 11.76 -30.85 8.51
CA SER A 179 10.58 -30.01 8.28
C SER A 179 9.70 -29.90 9.53
N ARG A 180 8.52 -29.27 9.39
CA ARG A 180 7.46 -29.43 10.38
C ARG A 180 6.84 -30.83 10.24
N PRO A 181 6.55 -31.55 11.34
CA PRO A 181 6.11 -32.95 11.30
C PRO A 181 4.91 -33.26 10.36
N GLU A 182 3.94 -32.37 10.27
CA GLU A 182 2.74 -32.53 9.45
C GLU A 182 2.98 -32.42 7.94
N ARG A 183 4.17 -31.99 7.51
CA ARG A 183 4.54 -31.83 6.09
C ARG A 183 5.25 -33.04 5.49
N GLY A 184 5.25 -34.19 6.17
CA GLY A 184 5.78 -35.42 5.59
C GLY A 184 6.33 -36.44 6.58
N LEU A 185 6.36 -36.15 7.89
CA LEU A 185 6.90 -37.10 8.87
C LEU A 185 6.01 -38.33 9.01
N GLY A 186 4.69 -38.19 8.99
CA GLY A 186 3.75 -39.31 9.09
C GLY A 186 3.98 -40.40 8.05
N PRO A 187 3.93 -40.06 6.75
CA PRO A 187 4.15 -41.05 5.69
C PRO A 187 5.55 -41.66 5.76
N LEU A 188 6.55 -40.88 6.18
CA LEU A 188 7.90 -41.38 6.41
C LEU A 188 7.92 -42.46 7.50
N LEU A 189 7.30 -42.19 8.65
CA LEU A 189 7.21 -43.16 9.76
C LEU A 189 6.40 -44.41 9.37
N GLU A 190 5.37 -44.28 8.54
CA GLU A 190 4.60 -45.41 8.00
C GLU A 190 5.45 -46.30 7.09
N MET A 191 6.33 -45.71 6.28
CA MET A 191 7.23 -46.43 5.37
C MET A 191 8.50 -46.98 6.06
N TRP A 192 8.87 -46.44 7.22
CA TRP A 192 10.14 -46.78 7.90
C TRP A 192 10.29 -48.27 8.24
N PRO A 193 9.28 -48.99 8.80
CA PRO A 193 9.38 -50.43 9.04
C PRO A 193 9.68 -51.25 7.79
N ALA A 194 9.04 -50.92 6.65
CA ALA A 194 9.25 -51.62 5.39
C ALA A 194 10.66 -51.38 4.83
N LEU A 195 11.18 -50.15 4.95
CA LEU A 195 12.57 -49.84 4.58
C LEU A 195 13.55 -50.59 5.49
N LYS A 196 13.34 -50.60 6.81
CA LYS A 196 14.21 -51.30 7.79
C LYS A 196 14.23 -52.80 7.58
N ALA A 197 13.11 -53.42 7.22
CA ALA A 197 13.07 -54.84 6.90
C ALA A 197 13.97 -55.19 5.71
N ARG A 198 14.10 -54.28 4.74
CA ARG A 198 14.94 -54.44 3.54
C ARG A 198 16.40 -54.00 3.76
N LYS A 199 16.63 -53.04 4.65
CA LYS A 199 17.96 -52.47 4.95
C LYS A 199 18.14 -52.28 6.47
N PRO A 200 18.49 -53.35 7.21
CA PRO A 200 18.50 -53.33 8.68
C PRO A 200 19.51 -52.38 9.32
N ASP A 201 20.55 -51.96 8.60
CA ASP A 201 21.57 -51.00 9.05
C ASP A 201 21.17 -49.53 8.81
N ALA A 202 20.07 -49.26 8.11
CA ALA A 202 19.60 -47.91 7.87
C ALA A 202 19.31 -47.15 9.17
N THR A 203 19.69 -45.87 9.18
CA THR A 203 19.44 -44.90 10.25
C THR A 203 18.71 -43.68 9.71
N LEU A 204 17.85 -43.08 10.53
CA LEU A 204 17.05 -41.91 10.22
C LEU A 204 17.35 -40.80 11.23
N ARG A 205 17.78 -39.64 10.73
CA ARG A 205 17.92 -38.40 11.50
C ARG A 205 16.72 -37.50 11.26
N ILE A 206 16.04 -37.07 12.32
CA ILE A 206 14.89 -36.17 12.23
C ILE A 206 15.26 -34.84 12.88
N CYS A 207 15.12 -33.76 12.12
CA CYS A 207 15.30 -32.38 12.58
C CYS A 207 13.98 -31.61 12.45
N ARG A 208 13.74 -30.69 13.39
CA ARG A 208 12.65 -29.70 13.32
C ARG A 208 13.20 -28.29 13.51
N TYR A 209 12.33 -27.30 13.49
CA TYR A 209 12.65 -25.91 13.79
C TYR A 209 11.55 -25.26 14.65
N SER A 210 11.90 -24.21 15.38
CA SER A 210 10.97 -23.38 16.14
C SER A 210 10.05 -22.63 15.18
N SER A 211 8.74 -22.64 15.43
CA SER A 211 7.76 -22.00 14.56
C SER A 211 6.93 -20.97 15.32
N MET A 212 6.37 -20.00 14.58
CA MET A 212 5.48 -18.98 15.17
C MET A 212 4.20 -19.57 15.78
N TYR A 213 3.84 -20.82 15.43
CA TYR A 213 2.64 -21.49 15.92
C TYR A 213 2.85 -22.15 17.29
N ASP A 214 4.07 -22.18 17.81
CA ASP A 214 4.48 -22.94 19.00
C ASP A 214 3.86 -22.38 20.31
N GLN A 215 3.15 -21.23 20.26
CA GLN A 215 2.57 -20.53 21.42
C GLN A 215 1.01 -20.54 21.43
N GLY A 216 0.39 -20.70 22.61
CA GLY A 216 -1.07 -20.56 22.87
C GLY A 216 -1.81 -21.86 23.28
N PRO A 217 -3.03 -21.85 23.87
CA PRO A 217 -3.75 -23.07 24.32
C PRO A 217 -4.38 -23.88 23.17
N GLY A 218 -4.32 -25.23 23.21
CA GLY A 218 -4.69 -26.09 22.06
C GLY A 218 -3.55 -26.14 21.03
N SER A 219 -2.33 -26.18 21.56
CA SER A 219 -1.13 -25.60 21.00
C SER A 219 -0.49 -26.46 19.91
N TRP A 220 0.33 -25.84 19.05
CA TRP A 220 1.26 -26.59 18.19
C TRP A 220 2.24 -27.46 18.99
N THR A 221 2.56 -27.09 20.23
CA THR A 221 3.36 -27.92 21.13
C THR A 221 2.69 -29.28 21.38
N ASP A 222 1.37 -29.34 21.46
CA ASP A 222 0.62 -30.59 21.60
C ASP A 222 0.70 -31.45 20.32
N VAL A 223 0.69 -30.81 19.15
CA VAL A 223 0.89 -31.48 17.86
C VAL A 223 2.31 -32.06 17.78
N CYS A 224 3.32 -31.28 18.13
CA CYS A 224 4.71 -31.74 18.19
C CYS A 224 4.87 -32.92 19.16
N ALA A 225 4.31 -32.83 20.37
CA ALA A 225 4.38 -33.91 21.36
C ALA A 225 3.73 -35.21 20.84
N GLN A 226 2.60 -35.11 20.11
CA GLN A 226 1.97 -36.27 19.46
C GLN A 226 2.87 -36.90 18.39
N TRP A 227 3.58 -36.08 17.61
CA TRP A 227 4.52 -36.58 16.62
C TRP A 227 5.77 -37.18 17.25
N ASP A 228 6.29 -36.57 18.32
CA ASP A 228 7.43 -37.09 19.08
C ASP A 228 7.09 -38.46 19.68
N ALA A 229 5.88 -38.64 20.22
CA ALA A 229 5.39 -39.93 20.71
C ALA A 229 5.28 -40.99 19.59
N LYS A 230 4.86 -40.59 18.38
CA LYS A 230 4.83 -41.49 17.21
C LYS A 230 6.22 -41.89 16.75
N VAL A 231 7.16 -40.95 16.72
CA VAL A 231 8.57 -41.21 16.40
C VAL A 231 9.14 -42.22 17.38
N GLU A 232 8.91 -42.02 18.68
CA GLU A 232 9.37 -42.93 19.74
C GLU A 232 8.75 -44.32 19.59
N ALA A 233 7.44 -44.41 19.35
CA ALA A 233 6.75 -45.70 19.17
C ALA A 233 7.31 -46.50 17.98
N VAL A 234 7.54 -45.85 16.83
CA VAL A 234 8.14 -46.50 15.67
C VAL A 234 9.60 -46.88 15.93
N ASN A 235 10.36 -46.03 16.62
CA ASN A 235 11.75 -46.31 16.97
C ASN A 235 11.88 -47.49 17.95
N GLN A 236 10.96 -47.62 18.91
CA GLN A 236 10.91 -48.78 19.80
C GLN A 236 10.58 -50.08 19.04
N ALA A 237 9.75 -50.00 17.99
CA ALA A 237 9.33 -51.16 17.20
C ALA A 237 10.42 -51.69 16.25
N VAL A 238 11.14 -50.81 15.54
CA VAL A 238 12.09 -51.21 14.48
C VAL A 238 13.49 -50.57 14.58
N GLY A 239 13.70 -49.65 15.51
CA GLY A 239 14.98 -48.99 15.77
C GLY A 239 15.47 -48.06 14.65
N GLY A 240 16.65 -47.50 14.88
CA GLY A 240 17.43 -46.75 13.89
C GLY A 240 17.04 -45.28 13.71
N ILE A 241 16.13 -44.73 14.53
CA ILE A 241 15.77 -43.30 14.47
C ILE A 241 16.54 -42.53 15.56
N THR A 242 17.10 -41.38 15.18
CA THR A 242 17.64 -40.38 16.12
C THR A 242 16.94 -39.04 15.90
N TYR A 243 16.28 -38.55 16.94
CA TYR A 243 15.66 -37.25 16.95
C TYR A 243 16.68 -36.19 17.40
N LEU A 244 17.03 -35.29 16.48
CA LEU A 244 18.04 -34.24 16.70
C LEU A 244 17.42 -32.95 17.27
N GLY A 245 16.09 -32.83 17.22
CA GLY A 245 15.38 -31.65 17.70
C GLY A 245 15.60 -30.43 16.79
N GLU A 246 15.74 -29.26 17.41
CA GLU A 246 15.90 -27.97 16.74
C GLU A 246 17.39 -27.66 16.55
N LEU A 247 17.83 -27.56 15.28
CA LEU A 247 19.23 -27.25 14.95
C LEU A 247 19.33 -25.85 14.32
N HIS A 248 20.38 -25.11 14.69
CA HIS A 248 20.78 -23.93 13.94
C HIS A 248 21.35 -24.31 12.57
N LYS A 249 21.41 -23.36 11.62
CA LYS A 249 21.70 -23.65 10.20
C LYS A 249 23.00 -24.42 9.98
N ARG A 250 24.11 -24.03 10.61
CA ARG A 250 25.41 -24.71 10.47
C ARG A 250 25.40 -26.18 10.90
N ASP A 251 24.72 -26.51 12.00
CA ASP A 251 24.64 -27.88 12.49
C ASP A 251 23.65 -28.70 11.66
N LEU A 252 22.54 -28.08 11.24
CA LEU A 252 21.63 -28.68 10.28
C LEU A 252 22.35 -29.04 8.97
N TYR A 253 23.15 -28.13 8.41
CA TYR A 253 23.87 -28.36 7.15
C TYR A 253 24.96 -29.41 7.29
N ARG A 254 25.57 -29.54 8.48
CA ARG A 254 26.49 -30.65 8.78
C ARG A 254 25.75 -31.99 8.73
N GLU A 255 24.63 -32.10 9.43
CA GLU A 255 23.82 -33.33 9.46
C GLU A 255 23.27 -33.70 8.07
N ILE A 256 22.80 -32.70 7.31
CA ILE A 256 22.41 -32.89 5.91
C ILE A 256 23.59 -33.38 5.08
N SER A 257 24.77 -32.75 5.23
CA SER A 257 25.96 -33.10 4.46
C SER A 257 26.49 -34.51 4.76
N GLU A 258 26.29 -35.03 5.96
CA GLU A 258 26.67 -36.40 6.34
C GLU A 258 25.67 -37.45 5.85
N ALA A 259 24.42 -37.09 5.59
CA ALA A 259 23.41 -38.04 5.12
C ALA A 259 23.63 -38.49 3.67
N ALA A 260 23.31 -39.75 3.38
CA ALA A 260 23.28 -40.30 2.02
C ALA A 260 22.13 -39.70 1.18
N VAL A 261 21.00 -39.38 1.82
CA VAL A 261 19.78 -38.90 1.15
C VAL A 261 18.91 -38.12 2.12
N MET A 262 18.28 -37.04 1.63
CA MET A 262 17.17 -36.40 2.32
C MET A 262 15.85 -36.99 1.83
N TRP A 263 15.01 -37.45 2.75
CA TRP A 263 13.72 -38.06 2.44
C TRP A 263 12.54 -37.18 2.88
N TYR A 264 11.77 -36.71 1.91
CA TYR A 264 10.66 -35.77 2.10
C TYR A 264 9.40 -36.22 1.36
N PRO A 265 8.72 -37.27 1.84
CA PRO A 265 7.63 -37.89 1.07
C PRO A 265 6.37 -37.02 0.94
N GLY A 266 6.27 -35.88 1.65
CA GLY A 266 5.12 -34.98 1.55
C GLY A 266 3.80 -35.60 2.05
N VAL A 267 2.69 -34.87 1.91
CA VAL A 267 1.33 -35.35 2.26
C VAL A 267 0.30 -34.88 1.22
N SER A 268 -0.84 -35.57 1.14
CA SER A 268 -1.91 -35.26 0.19
C SER A 268 -2.64 -33.93 0.48
N THR A 269 -2.47 -33.40 1.68
CA THR A 269 -3.14 -32.18 2.18
C THR A 269 -2.18 -31.00 2.33
N PHE A 270 -0.99 -31.06 1.75
CA PHE A 270 0.00 -29.99 1.77
C PHE A 270 0.75 -29.92 0.45
N ALA A 271 0.72 -28.76 -0.21
CA ALA A 271 1.56 -28.47 -1.36
C ALA A 271 2.63 -27.45 -0.98
N GLU A 272 3.88 -27.73 -1.33
CA GLU A 272 4.97 -26.79 -1.10
C GLU A 272 4.84 -25.59 -2.02
N THR A 273 4.99 -24.38 -1.48
CA THR A 273 5.14 -23.15 -2.26
C THR A 273 6.59 -22.96 -2.74
N ASN A 274 7.55 -23.59 -2.07
CA ASN A 274 8.95 -23.62 -2.50
C ASN A 274 9.69 -24.85 -1.93
N CYS A 275 9.81 -24.98 -0.60
CA CYS A 275 10.63 -25.96 0.13
C CYS A 275 12.16 -25.70 0.12
N ILE A 276 12.59 -24.77 0.98
CA ILE A 276 14.02 -24.44 1.16
C ILE A 276 14.87 -25.66 1.53
N ALA A 277 14.33 -26.61 2.31
CA ALA A 277 15.05 -27.82 2.73
C ALA A 277 15.56 -28.65 1.52
N ALA A 278 14.82 -28.66 0.41
CA ALA A 278 15.26 -29.34 -0.81
C ALA A 278 16.48 -28.65 -1.45
N LEU A 279 16.49 -27.32 -1.50
CA LEU A 279 17.66 -26.54 -1.95
C LEU A 279 18.86 -26.72 -1.02
N GLU A 280 18.63 -26.76 0.29
CA GLU A 280 19.68 -26.96 1.30
C GLU A 280 20.30 -28.36 1.18
N ALA A 281 19.48 -29.39 0.92
CA ALA A 281 19.97 -30.74 0.63
C ALA A 281 20.88 -30.76 -0.60
N GLU A 282 20.42 -30.16 -1.70
CA GLU A 282 21.20 -30.07 -2.93
C GLU A 282 22.51 -29.27 -2.75
N ALA A 283 22.48 -28.17 -1.98
CA ALA A 283 23.65 -27.37 -1.64
C ALA A 283 24.69 -28.16 -0.82
N CYS A 284 24.22 -28.98 0.13
CA CYS A 284 25.05 -29.91 0.91
C CYS A 284 25.54 -31.10 0.08
N GLY A 285 25.12 -31.22 -1.18
CA GLY A 285 25.42 -32.35 -2.05
C GLY A 285 24.74 -33.65 -1.62
N THR A 286 23.60 -33.55 -0.93
CA THR A 286 22.76 -34.66 -0.48
C THR A 286 21.59 -34.81 -1.44
N PRO A 287 21.51 -35.92 -2.20
CA PRO A 287 20.38 -36.15 -3.09
C PRO A 287 19.04 -36.11 -2.33
N PHE A 288 18.03 -35.54 -2.99
CA PHE A 288 16.69 -35.35 -2.43
C PHE A 288 15.70 -36.34 -3.04
N VAL A 289 14.87 -36.96 -2.19
CA VAL A 289 13.71 -37.76 -2.60
C VAL A 289 12.47 -37.13 -2.01
N GLY A 290 11.48 -36.77 -2.83
CA GLY A 290 10.24 -36.20 -2.30
C GLY A 290 9.04 -36.34 -3.21
N SER A 291 7.95 -35.67 -2.87
CA SER A 291 6.72 -35.71 -3.68
C SER A 291 6.84 -34.80 -4.92
N TYR A 292 6.13 -35.12 -6.00
CA TYR A 292 6.02 -34.28 -7.20
C TYR A 292 5.04 -33.09 -7.01
N ARG A 293 4.56 -32.84 -5.79
CA ARG A 293 3.46 -31.89 -5.54
C ARG A 293 3.95 -30.47 -5.33
N GLY A 294 3.10 -29.51 -5.71
CA GLY A 294 3.36 -28.09 -5.56
C GLY A 294 4.59 -27.63 -6.34
N ALA A 295 5.39 -26.79 -5.71
CA ALA A 295 6.59 -26.19 -6.28
C ALA A 295 7.83 -27.10 -6.27
N LEU A 296 7.78 -28.31 -5.67
CA LEU A 296 8.96 -29.18 -5.60
C LEU A 296 9.60 -29.51 -6.96
N PRO A 297 8.83 -29.73 -8.06
CA PRO A 297 9.41 -29.87 -9.41
C PRO A 297 10.18 -28.65 -9.89
N GLU A 298 9.83 -27.44 -9.43
CA GLU A 298 10.53 -26.20 -9.76
C GLU A 298 11.76 -25.99 -8.86
N THR A 299 11.63 -26.33 -7.57
CA THR A 299 12.66 -26.11 -6.55
C THR A 299 13.80 -27.12 -6.63
N SER A 300 13.49 -28.42 -6.80
CA SER A 300 14.47 -29.51 -6.84
C SER A 300 14.27 -30.36 -8.11
N PRO A 301 14.57 -29.80 -9.30
CA PRO A 301 14.46 -30.54 -10.56
C PRO A 301 15.48 -31.69 -10.67
N THR A 302 16.51 -31.71 -9.81
CA THR A 302 17.55 -32.76 -9.77
C THR A 302 17.19 -33.92 -8.82
N GLY A 303 16.20 -33.71 -7.95
CA GLY A 303 15.69 -34.70 -7.00
C GLY A 303 14.94 -35.85 -7.69
N ILE A 304 14.70 -36.92 -6.93
CA ILE A 304 13.79 -38.00 -7.35
C ILE A 304 12.40 -37.68 -6.79
N LEU A 305 11.50 -37.20 -7.66
CA LEU A 305 10.17 -36.77 -7.28
C LEU A 305 9.11 -37.82 -7.63
N ILE A 306 8.40 -38.33 -6.63
CA ILE A 306 7.41 -39.40 -6.75
C ILE A 306 6.03 -38.79 -7.00
N LYS A 307 5.33 -39.29 -8.02
CA LYS A 307 3.95 -38.88 -8.36
C LYS A 307 2.93 -39.75 -7.64
N GLY A 308 1.79 -39.17 -7.27
CA GLY A 308 0.67 -39.88 -6.65
C GLY A 308 0.39 -39.45 -5.21
N ASP A 309 -0.55 -40.15 -4.57
CA ASP A 309 -0.89 -39.94 -3.15
C ASP A 309 0.05 -40.77 -2.27
N HIS A 310 0.64 -40.14 -1.25
CA HIS A 310 1.46 -40.78 -0.23
C HIS A 310 0.82 -42.00 0.46
N ARG A 311 -0.51 -42.10 0.47
CA ARG A 311 -1.23 -43.25 1.03
C ARG A 311 -1.28 -44.46 0.11
N SER A 312 -0.95 -44.31 -1.19
CA SER A 312 -1.00 -45.42 -2.12
C SER A 312 0.22 -46.33 -1.95
N GLN A 313 0.02 -47.64 -2.12
CA GLN A 313 1.10 -48.62 -2.04
C GLN A 313 2.17 -48.37 -3.10
N ASP A 314 1.78 -47.97 -4.31
CA ASP A 314 2.69 -47.66 -5.41
C ASP A 314 3.60 -46.47 -5.07
N TYR A 315 3.04 -45.41 -4.47
CA TYR A 315 3.83 -44.27 -4.02
C TYR A 315 4.84 -44.68 -2.95
N GLN A 316 4.38 -45.44 -1.95
CA GLN A 316 5.22 -45.88 -0.84
C GLN A 316 6.36 -46.78 -1.32
N ALA A 317 6.06 -47.74 -2.20
CA ALA A 317 7.05 -48.62 -2.80
C ALA A 317 8.10 -47.83 -3.61
N ALA A 318 7.65 -46.96 -4.52
CA ALA A 318 8.55 -46.14 -5.34
C ALA A 318 9.43 -45.19 -4.51
N SER A 319 8.86 -44.62 -3.44
CA SER A 319 9.56 -43.76 -2.49
C SER A 319 10.66 -44.52 -1.74
N ILE A 320 10.36 -45.72 -1.21
CA ILE A 320 11.35 -46.58 -0.54
C ILE A 320 12.45 -47.00 -1.53
N ASP A 321 12.07 -47.43 -2.74
CA ASP A 321 13.02 -47.87 -3.77
C ASP A 321 13.99 -46.76 -4.18
N ALA A 322 13.50 -45.53 -4.32
CA ALA A 322 14.33 -44.36 -4.63
C ALA A 322 15.36 -44.07 -3.51
N VAL A 323 14.93 -44.10 -2.25
CA VAL A 323 15.82 -43.90 -1.09
C VAL A 323 16.88 -45.00 -1.02
N MET A 324 16.48 -46.27 -1.15
CA MET A 324 17.41 -47.40 -1.14
C MET A 324 18.45 -47.31 -2.26
N SER A 325 18.01 -46.98 -3.48
CA SER A 325 18.89 -46.81 -4.64
C SER A 325 19.97 -45.76 -4.38
N LEU A 326 19.61 -44.63 -3.75
CA LEU A 326 20.56 -43.58 -3.40
C LEU A 326 21.52 -44.00 -2.28
N MET A 327 21.05 -44.74 -1.27
CA MET A 327 21.93 -45.28 -0.23
C MET A 327 22.95 -46.27 -0.80
N ASP A 328 22.53 -47.18 -1.68
CA ASP A 328 23.42 -48.13 -2.35
C ASP A 328 24.40 -47.41 -3.29
N GLY A 329 23.92 -46.38 -3.99
CA GLY A 329 24.76 -45.50 -4.80
C GLY A 329 25.80 -44.73 -3.96
N CYS A 330 25.44 -44.30 -2.75
CA CYS A 330 26.37 -43.69 -1.81
C CYS A 330 27.45 -44.68 -1.36
N ALA A 331 27.05 -45.90 -0.96
CA ALA A 331 27.94 -46.95 -0.49
C ALA A 331 28.96 -47.37 -1.56
N SER A 332 28.50 -47.53 -2.80
CA SER A 332 29.33 -47.93 -3.95
C SER A 332 30.06 -46.77 -4.61
N SER A 333 29.79 -45.53 -4.21
CA SER A 333 30.15 -44.33 -4.97
C SER A 333 29.79 -44.51 -6.47
N SER A 334 28.52 -44.74 -6.77
CA SER A 334 28.09 -44.95 -8.15
C SER A 334 28.25 -43.66 -8.97
N PHE A 335 28.39 -43.80 -10.29
CA PHE A 335 28.45 -42.64 -11.19
C PHE A 335 27.17 -41.79 -11.09
N GLU A 336 26.00 -42.43 -11.09
CA GLU A 336 24.70 -41.73 -11.00
C GLU A 336 24.54 -40.98 -9.69
N TYR A 337 24.99 -41.55 -8.56
CA TYR A 337 24.95 -40.86 -7.27
C TYR A 337 25.83 -39.60 -7.30
N ARG A 338 27.10 -39.72 -7.70
CA ARG A 338 28.02 -38.57 -7.79
C ARG A 338 27.52 -37.51 -8.76
N LYS A 339 26.92 -37.92 -9.88
CA LYS A 339 26.32 -37.03 -10.87
C LYS A 339 25.19 -36.22 -10.22
N ARG A 340 24.26 -36.86 -9.51
CA ARG A 340 23.18 -36.15 -8.78
C ARG A 340 23.71 -35.16 -7.75
N GLN A 341 24.75 -35.53 -6.99
CA GLN A 341 25.37 -34.59 -6.04
C GLN A 341 25.97 -33.37 -6.74
N LYS A 342 26.61 -33.58 -7.89
CA LYS A 342 27.19 -32.49 -8.69
C LYS A 342 26.09 -31.60 -9.26
N ASP A 343 25.08 -32.19 -9.87
CA ASP A 343 23.99 -31.49 -10.54
C ASP A 343 23.17 -30.68 -9.52
N GLY A 344 22.83 -31.26 -8.36
CA GLY A 344 22.16 -30.55 -7.27
C GLY A 344 22.99 -29.36 -6.76
N ARG A 345 24.29 -29.53 -6.50
CA ARG A 345 25.15 -28.39 -6.09
C ARG A 345 25.23 -27.29 -7.15
N VAL A 346 25.21 -27.66 -8.43
CA VAL A 346 25.21 -26.68 -9.53
C VAL A 346 23.88 -25.93 -9.54
N HIS A 347 22.76 -26.62 -9.40
CA HIS A 347 21.42 -26.01 -9.32
C HIS A 347 21.30 -25.08 -8.11
N ALA A 348 21.66 -25.55 -6.91
CA ALA A 348 21.54 -24.80 -5.68
C ALA A 348 22.30 -23.45 -5.73
N LYS A 349 23.46 -23.37 -6.41
CA LYS A 349 24.20 -22.11 -6.58
C LYS A 349 23.40 -20.99 -7.25
N THR A 350 22.34 -21.33 -7.99
CA THR A 350 21.43 -20.35 -8.61
C THR A 350 20.44 -19.73 -7.63
N ALA A 351 20.31 -20.30 -6.42
CA ALA A 351 19.34 -19.91 -5.40
C ALA A 351 20.02 -19.52 -4.07
N THR A 352 21.12 -18.75 -4.14
CA THR A 352 21.76 -18.16 -2.95
C THR A 352 21.19 -16.78 -2.67
N TYR A 353 21.13 -16.33 -1.41
CA TYR A 353 20.60 -15.01 -1.11
C TYR A 353 21.37 -13.86 -1.77
N THR A 354 22.67 -14.04 -2.05
CA THR A 354 23.47 -13.10 -2.85
C THR A 354 22.92 -12.94 -4.27
N VAL A 355 22.58 -14.06 -4.93
CA VAL A 355 21.97 -14.06 -6.27
C VAL A 355 20.56 -13.46 -6.20
N LEU A 356 19.76 -13.85 -5.21
CA LEU A 356 18.40 -13.32 -5.05
C LEU A 356 18.41 -11.81 -4.81
N ALA A 357 19.30 -11.30 -3.96
CA ALA A 357 19.42 -9.86 -3.71
C ALA A 357 19.80 -9.07 -4.97
N ALA A 358 20.69 -9.62 -5.80
CA ALA A 358 21.01 -9.01 -7.10
C ALA A 358 19.81 -9.01 -8.06
N ASN A 359 19.04 -10.10 -8.11
CA ASN A 359 17.83 -10.18 -8.93
C ASN A 359 16.73 -9.22 -8.45
N TRP A 360 16.54 -9.10 -7.13
CA TRP A 360 15.61 -8.15 -6.53
C TRP A 360 16.02 -6.71 -6.86
N GLU A 361 17.29 -6.35 -6.66
CA GLU A 361 17.81 -5.03 -7.01
C GLU A 361 17.53 -4.71 -8.49
N GLN A 362 17.91 -5.61 -9.41
CA GLN A 362 17.68 -5.44 -10.84
C GLN A 362 16.20 -5.28 -11.19
N GLN A 363 15.32 -6.11 -10.61
CA GLN A 363 13.89 -6.05 -10.89
C GLN A 363 13.25 -4.76 -10.35
N ILE A 364 13.66 -4.32 -9.16
CA ILE A 364 13.18 -3.09 -8.54
C ILE A 364 13.62 -1.87 -9.35
N GLU A 365 14.89 -1.82 -9.75
CA GLU A 365 15.41 -0.75 -10.62
C GLU A 365 14.67 -0.72 -11.97
N ARG A 366 14.36 -1.90 -12.52
CA ARG A 366 13.55 -2.02 -13.73
C ARG A 366 12.14 -1.44 -13.53
N TRP A 367 11.46 -1.76 -12.44
CA TRP A 367 10.13 -1.21 -12.16
C TRP A 367 10.15 0.32 -11.99
N PHE A 368 11.18 0.86 -11.33
CA PHE A 368 11.37 2.31 -11.25
C PHE A 368 11.56 2.93 -12.63
N ALA A 369 12.42 2.33 -13.46
CA ALA A 369 12.66 2.80 -14.82
C ALA A 369 11.40 2.73 -15.70
N GLU A 370 10.69 1.61 -15.70
CA GLU A 370 9.44 1.43 -16.47
C GLU A 370 8.37 2.44 -16.02
N ARG A 371 8.21 2.63 -14.71
CA ARG A 371 7.26 3.62 -14.17
C ARG A 371 7.63 5.03 -14.59
N TYR A 372 8.90 5.43 -14.45
CA TYR A 372 9.37 6.77 -14.83
C TYR A 372 9.15 7.01 -16.33
N GLN A 373 9.58 6.08 -17.18
CA GLN A 373 9.44 6.22 -18.63
C GLN A 373 7.97 6.31 -19.08
N GLY A 374 7.06 5.56 -18.43
CA GLY A 374 5.64 5.61 -18.73
C GLY A 374 4.90 6.85 -18.20
N HIS A 375 5.48 7.60 -17.26
CA HIS A 375 4.75 8.62 -16.49
C HIS A 375 5.53 9.91 -16.23
N LYS A 376 6.48 10.30 -17.10
CA LYS A 376 7.34 11.49 -16.90
C LYS A 376 6.56 12.76 -16.55
N SER A 377 5.46 13.04 -17.23
CA SER A 377 4.64 14.24 -16.96
C SER A 377 4.01 14.21 -15.57
N ALA A 378 3.54 13.05 -15.11
CA ALA A 378 2.99 12.91 -13.76
C ALA A 378 4.09 12.97 -12.67
N VAL A 379 5.31 12.50 -12.98
CA VAL A 379 6.49 12.67 -12.12
C VAL A 379 6.91 14.14 -12.04
N LEU A 380 6.92 14.87 -13.18
CA LEU A 380 7.16 16.31 -13.19
C LEU A 380 6.14 17.05 -12.31
N ARG A 381 4.85 16.73 -12.42
CA ARG A 381 3.80 17.29 -11.56
C ARG A 381 4.03 16.97 -10.08
N GLN A 382 4.45 15.75 -9.74
CA GLN A 382 4.83 15.40 -8.38
C GLN A 382 5.97 16.29 -7.90
N LEU A 383 7.09 16.37 -8.62
CA LEU A 383 8.26 17.16 -8.19
C LEU A 383 7.94 18.66 -8.02
N LEU A 384 7.11 19.21 -8.92
CA LEU A 384 6.60 20.58 -8.79
C LEU A 384 5.66 20.76 -7.60
N HIS A 385 4.88 19.74 -7.25
CA HIS A 385 4.01 19.75 -6.07
C HIS A 385 4.81 19.64 -4.77
N GLU A 386 5.96 18.95 -4.82
CA GLU A 386 6.90 18.79 -3.71
C GLU A 386 7.86 19.98 -3.52
N ASP A 387 7.79 21.01 -4.37
CA ASP A 387 8.73 22.13 -4.44
C ASP A 387 10.21 21.73 -4.65
N ASP A 388 10.49 20.60 -5.33
CA ASP A 388 11.87 20.20 -5.71
C ASP A 388 12.19 20.66 -7.14
N HIS A 389 12.37 21.97 -7.30
CA HIS A 389 12.46 22.62 -8.62
C HIS A 389 13.70 22.23 -9.42
N VAL A 390 14.82 21.87 -8.77
CA VAL A 390 16.00 21.34 -9.49
C VAL A 390 15.71 19.97 -10.11
N ALA A 391 15.08 19.06 -9.36
CA ALA A 391 14.69 17.76 -9.90
C ALA A 391 13.59 17.92 -10.98
N ALA A 392 12.59 18.77 -10.73
CA ALA A 392 11.53 19.06 -11.70
C ALA A 392 12.08 19.61 -13.01
N LYS A 393 13.05 20.54 -12.95
CA LYS A 393 13.69 21.10 -14.14
C LYS A 393 14.37 20.02 -14.99
N MET A 394 15.10 19.10 -14.37
CA MET A 394 15.77 18.00 -15.09
C MET A 394 14.76 17.17 -15.89
N VAL A 395 13.59 16.85 -15.31
CA VAL A 395 12.52 16.11 -16.01
C VAL A 395 11.88 16.96 -17.11
N ALA A 396 11.60 18.23 -16.83
CA ALA A 396 11.02 19.15 -17.81
C ALA A 396 11.93 19.29 -19.05
N ASP A 397 13.22 19.52 -18.83
CA ASP A 397 14.22 19.63 -19.90
C ASP A 397 14.36 18.32 -20.68
N GLU A 398 14.28 17.15 -20.01
CA GLU A 398 14.27 15.85 -20.68
C GLU A 398 13.06 15.70 -21.61
N ILE A 399 11.84 16.06 -21.15
CA ILE A 399 10.61 16.01 -21.97
C ILE A 399 10.72 16.95 -23.18
N VAL A 400 11.23 18.16 -22.99
CA VAL A 400 11.45 19.14 -24.06
C VAL A 400 12.47 18.61 -25.08
N ALA A 401 13.56 18.00 -24.62
CA ALA A 401 14.60 17.46 -25.49
C ALA A 401 14.10 16.29 -26.36
N LEU A 402 13.34 15.35 -25.78
CA LEU A 402 12.79 14.20 -26.51
C LEU A 402 11.88 14.61 -27.66
N THR A 403 11.05 15.62 -27.44
CA THR A 403 10.02 16.06 -28.39
C THR A 403 10.54 17.03 -29.45
N SER A 404 11.65 17.71 -29.19
CA SER A 404 12.35 18.56 -30.18
C SER A 404 12.91 17.78 -31.37
N HIS A 405 13.06 16.46 -31.26
CA HIS A 405 13.59 15.58 -32.30
C HIS A 405 12.49 15.00 -33.22
N GLU A 406 11.23 15.06 -32.82
CA GLU A 406 10.07 14.67 -33.63
C GLU A 406 9.46 15.92 -34.29
N TRP A 407 9.88 16.22 -35.52
CA TRP A 407 9.45 17.42 -36.25
C TRP A 407 7.92 17.46 -36.41
N GLY A 408 7.24 18.40 -35.73
CA GLY A 408 5.93 18.91 -36.14
C GLY A 408 4.73 18.71 -35.22
N VAL A 409 4.86 18.16 -34.01
CA VAL A 409 3.71 18.00 -33.09
C VAL A 409 3.97 18.69 -31.75
N ARG A 410 3.53 19.96 -31.62
CA ARG A 410 3.30 20.55 -30.29
C ARG A 410 2.01 19.95 -29.73
N ASN A 411 2.12 19.19 -28.65
CA ASN A 411 0.99 18.73 -27.85
C ASN A 411 1.07 19.38 -26.45
N VAL A 412 -0.05 19.42 -25.72
CA VAL A 412 -0.21 20.08 -24.41
C VAL A 412 0.90 19.74 -23.42
N VAL A 413 1.35 18.48 -23.42
CA VAL A 413 2.44 17.99 -22.56
C VAL A 413 3.76 18.74 -22.76
N ILE A 414 4.08 19.13 -24.01
CA ILE A 414 5.31 19.86 -24.33
C ILE A 414 5.21 21.29 -23.81
N ASP A 415 4.08 21.95 -24.04
CA ASP A 415 3.86 23.31 -23.56
C ASP A 415 3.89 23.37 -22.02
N GLU A 416 3.31 22.36 -21.34
CA GLU A 416 3.44 22.19 -19.89
C GLU A 416 4.89 22.05 -19.44
N ALA A 417 5.69 21.22 -20.11
CA ALA A 417 7.10 21.01 -19.76
C ALA A 417 7.96 22.27 -20.00
N VAL A 418 7.74 22.99 -21.11
CA VAL A 418 8.43 24.26 -21.40
C VAL A 418 8.12 25.29 -20.32
N ASN A 419 6.84 25.45 -19.97
CA ASN A 419 6.42 26.38 -18.93
C ASN A 419 6.99 25.99 -17.56
N ALA A 420 6.99 24.69 -17.23
CA ALA A 420 7.57 24.17 -16.00
C ALA A 420 9.08 24.44 -15.94
N SER A 421 9.83 24.20 -17.01
CA SER A 421 11.28 24.47 -17.04
C SER A 421 11.59 25.95 -16.82
N ALA A 422 10.89 26.84 -17.52
CA ALA A 422 11.06 28.29 -17.35
C ALA A 422 10.68 28.76 -15.93
N PHE A 423 9.63 28.17 -15.36
CA PHE A 423 9.23 28.43 -13.98
C PHE A 423 10.29 27.94 -12.98
N CYS A 424 10.87 26.75 -13.18
CA CYS A 424 11.96 26.28 -12.33
C CYS A 424 13.20 27.19 -12.43
N ASP A 425 13.56 27.68 -13.63
CA ASP A 425 14.66 28.65 -13.79
C ASP A 425 14.39 29.94 -13.01
N TYR A 426 13.15 30.43 -13.02
CA TYR A 426 12.73 31.60 -12.24
C TYR A 426 12.93 31.37 -10.72
N VAL A 427 12.50 30.21 -10.21
CA VAL A 427 12.63 29.85 -8.79
C VAL A 427 14.10 29.66 -8.40
N ILE A 428 14.87 28.92 -9.19
CA ILE A 428 16.31 28.67 -8.95
C ILE A 428 17.10 29.97 -8.92
N ALA A 429 16.78 30.92 -9.81
CA ALA A 429 17.41 32.25 -9.85
C ALA A 429 16.95 33.19 -8.71
N GLY A 430 16.13 32.70 -7.77
CA GLY A 430 15.72 33.42 -6.58
C GLY A 430 14.94 34.71 -6.86
N LYS A 431 14.18 34.77 -7.96
CA LYS A 431 13.52 36.01 -8.41
C LYS A 431 12.45 36.55 -7.46
N ASP A 432 11.91 35.71 -6.57
CA ASP A 432 10.99 36.09 -5.49
C ASP A 432 11.70 36.43 -4.16
N HIS A 433 13.03 36.29 -4.08
CA HIS A 433 13.83 36.48 -2.86
C HIS A 433 14.56 37.83 -2.84
N ASP A 434 13.84 38.92 -3.14
CA ASP A 434 14.39 40.26 -2.96
C ASP A 434 14.30 40.73 -1.50
N ALA A 435 15.29 41.51 -1.06
CA ALA A 435 15.46 41.91 0.34
C ALA A 435 14.30 42.77 0.87
N GLU A 436 13.71 43.61 0.02
CA GLU A 436 12.62 44.50 0.39
C GLU A 436 11.34 43.72 0.62
N HIS A 437 11.05 42.76 -0.27
CA HIS A 437 9.91 41.87 -0.17
C HIS A 437 10.01 40.93 1.01
N TYR A 438 11.17 40.28 1.19
CA TYR A 438 11.44 39.39 2.31
C TYR A 438 11.29 40.11 3.66
N GLY A 439 11.85 41.32 3.78
CA GLY A 439 11.74 42.14 5.00
C GLY A 439 10.32 42.66 5.29
N LYS A 440 9.45 42.75 4.28
CA LYS A 440 8.02 43.09 4.45
C LYS A 440 7.17 41.88 4.84
N ALA A 441 7.55 40.68 4.40
CA ALA A 441 6.85 39.44 4.70
C ALA A 441 7.06 38.96 6.15
N ALA A 442 8.18 39.33 6.78
CA ALA A 442 8.48 39.06 8.19
C ALA A 442 7.69 39.99 9.14
N ILE A 443 6.43 39.65 9.42
CA ILE A 443 5.49 40.45 10.24
C ILE A 443 5.43 39.95 11.70
N ALA A 444 5.99 38.76 11.99
CA ALA A 444 5.96 38.15 13.33
C ALA A 444 6.89 38.89 14.32
N ASP A 445 6.43 39.02 15.56
CA ASP A 445 7.26 39.53 16.66
C ASP A 445 8.36 38.50 17.00
N PRO A 446 9.65 38.87 16.99
CA PRO A 446 10.74 37.90 17.14
C PRO A 446 10.74 37.15 18.48
N VAL A 447 10.25 37.80 19.55
CA VAL A 447 10.22 37.19 20.88
C VAL A 447 9.08 36.18 20.98
N ALA A 448 7.91 36.53 20.44
CA ALA A 448 6.79 35.60 20.37
C ALA A 448 7.12 34.36 19.51
N GLU A 449 7.80 34.55 18.38
CA GLU A 449 8.26 33.45 17.54
C GLU A 449 9.32 32.58 18.26
N ALA A 450 10.29 33.21 18.93
CA ALA A 450 11.27 32.53 19.76
C ALA A 450 10.63 31.63 20.84
N ASP A 451 9.58 32.12 21.49
CA ASP A 451 8.87 31.38 22.55
C ASP A 451 7.96 30.28 21.99
N ALA A 452 7.35 30.47 20.82
CA ALA A 452 6.41 29.52 20.22
C ALA A 452 7.09 28.42 19.38
N SER A 453 8.32 28.63 18.92
CA SER A 453 9.00 27.74 17.99
C SER A 453 9.57 26.48 18.67
N GLY A 454 8.83 25.37 18.57
CA GLY A 454 9.32 24.06 18.98
C GLY A 454 10.62 23.64 18.26
N ARG A 455 10.81 24.11 17.02
CA ARG A 455 12.05 23.94 16.25
C ARG A 455 13.25 24.53 17.01
N PHE A 456 13.17 25.79 17.45
CA PHE A 456 14.29 26.43 18.15
C PHE A 456 14.56 25.77 19.50
N GLN A 457 13.53 25.36 20.23
CA GLN A 457 13.69 24.63 21.49
C GLN A 457 14.43 23.29 21.31
N ALA A 458 14.23 22.61 20.18
CA ALA A 458 14.97 21.39 19.85
C ALA A 458 16.43 21.64 19.45
N VAL A 459 16.73 22.80 18.85
CA VAL A 459 18.08 23.18 18.41
C VAL A 459 18.97 23.68 19.55
N ILE A 460 18.41 24.48 20.46
CA ILE A 460 19.17 25.16 21.53
C ILE A 460 20.13 24.23 22.30
N PRO A 461 19.73 23.00 22.72
CA PRO A 461 20.61 22.08 23.43
C PRO A 461 21.90 21.72 22.67
N SER A 462 21.89 21.76 21.34
CA SER A 462 23.06 21.46 20.49
C SER A 462 24.18 22.49 20.61
N PHE A 463 23.92 23.65 21.23
CA PHE A 463 24.89 24.72 21.46
C PHE A 463 25.23 24.93 22.93
N ALA A 464 24.87 23.99 23.82
CA ALA A 464 25.05 24.15 25.27
C ALA A 464 26.51 24.42 25.71
N SER A 465 27.51 23.97 24.94
CA SER A 465 28.93 24.18 25.20
C SER A 465 29.57 25.30 24.36
N ALA A 466 28.81 25.92 23.46
CA ALA A 466 29.33 26.96 22.57
C ALA A 466 29.48 28.29 23.30
N THR A 467 30.53 29.03 23.00
CA THR A 467 30.80 30.38 23.54
C THR A 467 30.48 31.47 22.52
N SER A 468 30.57 31.16 21.23
CA SER A 468 30.37 32.08 20.11
C SER A 468 29.67 31.37 18.95
N VAL A 469 28.40 31.71 18.73
CA VAL A 469 27.54 31.09 17.70
C VAL A 469 27.29 32.06 16.54
N LEU A 470 27.44 31.56 15.33
CA LEU A 470 27.04 32.25 14.10
C LEU A 470 25.64 31.78 13.69
N ASP A 471 24.71 32.71 13.48
CA ASP A 471 23.34 32.48 13.00
C ASP A 471 23.23 33.07 11.59
N VAL A 472 23.25 32.21 10.56
CA VAL A 472 23.25 32.63 9.15
C VAL A 472 21.83 32.57 8.59
N ALA A 473 21.42 33.63 7.88
CA ALA A 473 20.03 33.88 7.51
C ALA A 473 19.14 33.97 8.76
N CYS A 474 19.56 34.80 9.72
CA CYS A 474 18.93 34.89 11.03
C CYS A 474 17.49 35.45 10.99
N GLY A 475 17.04 35.96 9.85
CA GLY A 475 15.74 36.59 9.69
C GLY A 475 15.57 37.72 10.71
N ASN A 476 14.42 37.73 11.39
CA ASN A 476 14.10 38.70 12.42
C ASN A 476 14.84 38.48 13.77
N GLY A 477 15.79 37.53 13.83
CA GLY A 477 16.66 37.28 14.99
C GLY A 477 16.07 36.35 16.05
N SER A 478 14.92 35.72 15.81
CA SER A 478 14.20 34.89 16.80
C SER A 478 15.07 33.79 17.41
N PHE A 479 15.83 33.04 16.60
CA PHE A 479 16.71 31.99 17.10
C PHE A 479 17.84 32.54 17.99
N ALA A 480 18.57 33.54 17.50
CA ALA A 480 19.62 34.21 18.26
C ALA A 480 19.11 34.71 19.63
N ILE A 481 17.93 35.34 19.65
CA ILE A 481 17.30 35.82 20.89
C ILE A 481 16.95 34.65 21.83
N ALA A 482 16.37 33.56 21.30
CA ALA A 482 16.03 32.38 22.07
C ALA A 482 17.28 31.74 22.71
N LEU A 483 18.34 31.56 21.91
CA LEU A 483 19.59 30.97 22.36
C LEU A 483 20.29 31.85 23.40
N ALA A 484 20.32 33.17 23.20
CA ALA A 484 20.90 34.12 24.15
C ALA A 484 20.18 34.10 25.50
N ARG A 485 18.85 33.92 25.51
CA ARG A 485 18.05 33.80 26.74
C ARG A 485 18.29 32.47 27.46
N ALA A 486 18.47 31.38 26.71
CA ALA A 486 18.69 30.05 27.26
C ALA A 486 20.12 29.86 27.83
N HIS A 487 21.13 30.50 27.22
CA HIS A 487 22.54 30.38 27.61
C HIS A 487 23.14 31.75 27.92
N PRO A 488 23.28 32.14 29.20
CA PRO A 488 23.70 33.51 29.58
C PRO A 488 25.10 33.93 29.12
N THR A 489 25.98 32.98 28.81
CA THR A 489 27.39 33.24 28.47
C THR A 489 27.67 33.23 26.97
N VAL A 490 26.72 32.77 26.14
CA VAL A 490 26.93 32.68 24.69
C VAL A 490 26.83 34.08 24.06
N ARG A 491 27.70 34.35 23.10
CA ARG A 491 27.59 35.48 22.18
C ARG A 491 27.12 34.98 20.83
N ILE A 492 26.20 35.71 20.20
CA ILE A 492 25.66 35.33 18.89
C ILE A 492 25.91 36.44 17.89
N THR A 493 26.34 36.06 16.68
CA THR A 493 26.37 36.95 15.53
C THR A 493 25.33 36.49 14.52
N GLY A 494 24.31 37.31 14.27
CA GLY A 494 23.25 37.04 13.29
C GLY A 494 23.51 37.78 11.98
N LEU A 495 23.44 37.07 10.85
CA LEU A 495 23.59 37.63 9.51
C LEU A 495 22.30 37.50 8.72
N ASP A 496 21.85 38.58 8.11
CA ASP A 496 20.71 38.58 7.17
C ASP A 496 20.93 39.65 6.10
N TYR A 497 20.43 39.43 4.89
CA TYR A 497 20.61 40.36 3.78
C TYR A 497 19.58 41.51 3.80
N ALA A 498 18.43 41.32 4.48
CA ALA A 498 17.38 42.33 4.59
C ALA A 498 17.57 43.23 5.82
N GLU A 499 17.81 44.52 5.58
CA GLU A 499 18.01 45.52 6.63
C GLU A 499 16.83 45.58 7.61
N ALA A 500 15.60 45.47 7.11
CA ALA A 500 14.39 45.53 7.93
C ALA A 500 14.33 44.38 8.97
N ASN A 501 14.90 43.23 8.66
CA ASN A 501 14.98 42.11 9.60
C ASN A 501 16.04 42.35 10.67
N ILE A 502 17.21 42.85 10.28
CA ILE A 502 18.29 43.23 11.18
C ILE A 502 17.86 44.30 12.19
N LEU A 503 17.10 45.31 11.75
CA LEU A 503 16.57 46.35 12.63
C LEU A 503 15.62 45.76 13.69
N ARG A 504 14.67 44.91 13.26
CA ARG A 504 13.74 44.22 14.18
C ARG A 504 14.47 43.32 15.16
N ALA A 505 15.50 42.60 14.71
CA ALA A 505 16.31 41.72 15.56
C ALA A 505 17.01 42.51 16.67
N ARG A 506 17.61 43.66 16.33
CA ARG A 506 18.25 44.57 17.31
C ARG A 506 17.25 45.11 18.31
N GLU A 507 16.12 45.65 17.83
CA GLU A 507 15.06 46.18 18.69
C GLU A 507 14.52 45.12 19.65
N ALA A 508 14.28 43.90 19.15
CA ALA A 508 13.80 42.80 19.96
C ALA A 508 14.83 42.32 20.99
N ALA A 509 16.12 42.24 20.61
CA ALA A 509 17.20 41.85 21.52
C ALA A 509 17.42 42.88 22.65
N ASP A 510 17.36 44.17 22.33
CA ASP A 510 17.42 45.24 23.34
C ASP A 510 16.22 45.17 24.29
N ARG A 511 15.02 44.96 23.73
CA ARG A 511 13.76 44.86 24.49
C ARG A 511 13.78 43.73 25.52
N VAL A 512 14.46 42.61 25.25
CA VAL A 512 14.58 41.48 26.19
C VAL A 512 15.91 41.44 26.95
N GLY A 513 16.77 42.45 26.81
CA GLY A 513 18.01 42.59 27.57
C GLY A 513 19.12 41.63 27.16
N VAL A 514 19.22 41.28 25.87
CA VAL A 514 20.31 40.42 25.32
C VAL A 514 21.14 41.12 24.23
N GLY A 515 20.87 42.39 23.94
CA GLY A 515 21.56 43.15 22.89
C GLY A 515 23.08 43.30 23.08
N ASP A 516 23.59 43.20 24.31
CA ASP A 516 25.03 43.22 24.61
C ASP A 516 25.76 41.92 24.17
N ARG A 517 25.01 40.85 23.89
CA ARG A 517 25.52 39.53 23.49
C ARG A 517 25.09 39.13 22.08
N CYS A 518 24.13 39.81 21.48
CA CYS A 518 23.67 39.57 20.12
C CYS A 518 24.14 40.68 19.18
N THR A 519 24.96 40.35 18.19
CA THR A 519 25.39 41.27 17.13
C THR A 519 24.68 40.91 15.83
N PHE A 520 23.85 41.80 15.29
CA PHE A 520 23.17 41.58 14.00
C PHE A 520 23.79 42.43 12.90
N ILE A 521 24.14 41.81 11.77
CA ILE A 521 24.87 42.43 10.66
C ILE A 521 24.09 42.21 9.36
N GLN A 522 23.89 43.29 8.60
CA GLN A 522 23.36 43.16 7.25
C GLN A 522 24.47 42.66 6.31
N ALA A 523 24.30 41.48 5.73
CA ALA A 523 25.25 40.90 4.79
C ALA A 523 24.56 39.96 3.79
N THR A 524 24.89 40.09 2.51
CA THR A 524 24.44 39.15 1.49
C THR A 524 25.32 37.90 1.54
N ILE A 525 24.72 36.75 1.80
CA ILE A 525 25.46 35.48 1.97
C ILE A 525 25.59 34.72 0.64
N TYR A 526 24.53 34.71 -0.16
CA TYR A 526 24.43 33.93 -1.38
C TYR A 526 24.04 34.79 -2.58
N ASP A 527 24.71 34.56 -3.70
CA ASP A 527 24.41 35.16 -5.00
C ASP A 527 23.56 34.15 -5.79
N PHE A 528 22.25 34.43 -5.91
CA PHE A 528 21.31 33.57 -6.63
C PHE A 528 21.49 33.59 -8.15
N ASP A 529 22.05 34.66 -8.73
CA ASP A 529 22.29 34.69 -10.18
C ASP A 529 23.51 33.82 -10.53
N GLN A 530 24.53 33.80 -9.66
CA GLN A 530 25.78 33.05 -9.88
C GLN A 530 25.84 31.71 -9.15
N GLN A 531 24.83 31.39 -8.33
CA GLN A 531 24.71 30.16 -7.55
C GLN A 531 25.98 29.85 -6.72
N ARG A 532 26.46 30.85 -5.98
CA ARG A 532 27.68 30.78 -5.14
C ARG A 532 27.59 31.72 -3.94
N LEU A 533 28.51 31.56 -2.99
CA LEU A 533 28.64 32.53 -1.89
C LEU A 533 29.00 33.92 -2.43
N HIS A 534 28.35 34.93 -1.87
CA HIS A 534 28.52 36.33 -2.27
C HIS A 534 29.82 36.91 -1.69
N ALA A 535 30.32 38.00 -2.29
CA ALA A 535 31.57 38.63 -1.86
C ALA A 535 31.53 39.11 -0.39
N ASP A 536 30.38 39.57 0.09
CA ASP A 536 30.20 40.03 1.47
C ASP A 536 30.42 38.90 2.48
N TRP A 537 30.07 37.65 2.15
CA TRP A 537 30.36 36.50 3.01
C TRP A 537 31.87 36.32 3.20
N TYR A 538 32.65 36.36 2.11
CA TYR A 538 34.10 36.21 2.18
C TYR A 538 34.73 37.35 2.98
N ALA A 539 34.30 38.60 2.75
CA ALA A 539 34.75 39.75 3.52
C ALA A 539 34.42 39.60 5.01
N PHE A 540 33.22 39.13 5.35
CA PHE A 540 32.82 38.86 6.73
C PHE A 540 33.70 37.77 7.36
N ALA A 541 33.87 36.63 6.69
CA ALA A 541 34.62 35.48 7.19
C ALA A 541 36.12 35.80 7.37
N GLU A 542 36.71 36.59 6.47
CA GLU A 542 38.11 37.05 6.59
C GLU A 542 38.30 38.06 7.72
N ALA A 543 37.29 38.88 8.02
CA ALA A 543 37.35 39.87 9.10
C ALA A 543 37.29 39.26 10.51
N GLN A 544 36.89 37.99 10.66
CA GLN A 544 36.78 37.35 11.96
C GLN A 544 38.15 36.92 12.50
N LEU A 545 38.65 37.65 13.52
CA LEU A 545 39.89 37.33 14.23
C LEU A 545 39.79 36.04 15.07
N VAL A 546 38.59 35.73 15.57
CA VAL A 546 38.28 34.52 16.33
C VAL A 546 37.19 33.77 15.58
N ARG A 547 37.43 32.48 15.33
CA ARG A 547 36.48 31.59 14.65
C ARG A 547 35.34 31.20 15.60
N PHE A 548 34.15 30.97 15.05
CA PHE A 548 32.97 30.57 15.82
C PHE A 548 33.04 29.08 16.22
N ASP A 549 32.57 28.75 17.41
CA ASP A 549 32.49 27.38 17.92
C ASP A 549 31.08 26.78 17.79
N GLY A 550 30.12 27.56 17.26
CA GLY A 550 28.82 27.07 16.79
C GLY A 550 28.34 27.75 15.50
N LEU A 551 27.59 27.02 14.67
CA LEU A 551 26.88 27.54 13.49
C LEU A 551 25.44 27.02 13.47
N PHE A 552 24.49 27.93 13.35
CA PHE A 552 23.09 27.64 13.02
C PHE A 552 22.73 28.20 11.64
N VAL A 553 22.03 27.40 10.85
CA VAL A 553 21.47 27.78 9.55
C VAL A 553 20.04 27.26 9.47
N GLY A 554 19.05 28.14 9.60
CA GLY A 554 17.64 27.76 9.59
C GLY A 554 16.94 28.15 8.30
N GLU A 555 16.33 27.20 7.60
CA GLU A 555 15.47 27.45 6.41
C GLU A 555 16.14 28.38 5.38
N PHE A 556 17.28 27.92 4.84
CA PHE A 556 18.09 28.69 3.91
C PHE A 556 18.66 27.81 2.80
N ILE A 557 19.20 26.65 3.17
CA ILE A 557 19.95 25.80 2.24
C ILE A 557 19.07 25.21 1.13
N GLU A 558 17.78 25.01 1.41
CA GLU A 558 16.76 24.57 0.47
C GLU A 558 16.46 25.59 -0.62
N HIS A 559 16.86 26.85 -0.45
CA HIS A 559 16.76 27.91 -1.45
C HIS A 559 18.01 28.01 -2.33
N CYS A 560 19.11 27.38 -1.94
CA CYS A 560 20.39 27.49 -2.63
C CYS A 560 20.56 26.38 -3.66
N GLY A 561 20.50 26.68 -4.96
CA GLY A 561 20.71 25.69 -6.02
C GLY A 561 22.10 25.02 -5.99
N ASN A 562 23.10 25.67 -5.38
CA ASN A 562 24.40 25.08 -5.06
C ASN A 562 24.63 24.99 -3.55
N TYR A 563 23.78 24.21 -2.87
CA TYR A 563 23.88 23.95 -1.43
C TYR A 563 25.27 23.50 -0.98
N GLY A 564 25.98 22.69 -1.77
CA GLY A 564 27.30 22.15 -1.38
C GLY A 564 28.33 23.26 -1.18
N ALA A 565 28.37 24.25 -2.07
CA ALA A 565 29.26 25.40 -1.95
C ALA A 565 28.93 26.26 -0.71
N VAL A 566 27.66 26.35 -0.34
CA VAL A 566 27.21 27.06 0.86
C VAL A 566 27.64 26.30 2.11
N ILE A 567 27.32 25.00 2.23
CA ILE A 567 27.67 24.19 3.40
C ILE A 567 29.18 24.24 3.67
N ASP A 568 30.00 23.99 2.64
CA ASP A 568 31.45 23.94 2.79
C ASP A 568 32.06 25.32 2.98
N GLY A 569 31.50 26.36 2.35
CA GLY A 569 32.00 27.71 2.49
C GLY A 569 31.62 28.38 3.82
N LEU A 570 30.48 28.04 4.42
CA LEU A 570 30.11 28.52 5.75
C LEU A 570 31.06 28.01 6.84
N GLU A 571 31.59 26.79 6.67
CA GLU A 571 32.56 26.19 7.60
C GLU A 571 33.88 26.98 7.69
N THR A 572 34.18 27.84 6.71
CA THR A 572 35.41 28.67 6.71
C THR A 572 35.46 29.68 7.85
N ALA A 573 34.32 30.02 8.44
CA ALA A 573 34.21 30.90 9.60
C ALA A 573 34.31 30.15 10.95
N LEU A 574 34.39 28.82 10.95
CA LEU A 574 34.27 27.99 12.15
C LEU A 574 35.62 27.47 12.65
N SER A 575 35.69 27.17 13.95
CA SER A 575 36.81 26.46 14.55
C SER A 575 36.72 24.96 14.30
N ASP A 576 37.86 24.26 14.28
CA ASP A 576 37.87 22.79 14.27
C ASP A 576 37.17 22.24 15.53
N GLY A 577 36.14 21.42 15.33
CA GLY A 577 35.31 20.91 16.42
C GLY A 577 34.05 21.73 16.72
N ALA A 578 33.74 22.77 15.93
CA ALA A 578 32.51 23.56 16.12
C ALA A 578 31.24 22.71 15.95
N SER A 579 30.20 23.01 16.73
CA SER A 579 28.88 22.38 16.61
C SER A 579 28.11 23.05 15.46
N VAL A 580 27.65 22.27 14.48
CA VAL A 580 26.90 22.80 13.34
C VAL A 580 25.50 22.21 13.32
N VAL A 581 24.51 23.07 13.12
CA VAL A 581 23.10 22.69 13.02
C VAL A 581 22.44 23.36 11.83
N TYR A 582 21.83 22.56 10.96
CA TYR A 582 20.92 23.02 9.91
C TYR A 582 19.49 22.61 10.25
N THR A 583 18.51 23.45 9.88
CA THR A 583 17.13 23.01 9.73
C THR A 583 16.64 23.15 8.31
N CYS A 584 16.07 22.09 7.75
CA CYS A 584 15.52 22.08 6.39
C CYS A 584 14.03 21.69 6.44
N PRO A 585 13.14 22.40 5.73
CA PRO A 585 11.73 22.06 5.70
C PRO A 585 11.50 20.74 4.95
N HIS A 586 10.50 19.99 5.39
CA HIS A 586 10.07 18.72 4.82
C HIS A 586 8.55 18.70 4.64
N GLY A 587 8.09 18.21 3.48
CA GLY A 587 6.67 18.08 3.15
C GLY A 587 6.19 19.16 2.17
N ALA A 588 4.97 19.00 1.66
CA ALA A 588 4.40 19.88 0.64
C ALA A 588 3.81 21.16 1.27
N TYR A 589 4.69 22.06 1.72
CA TYR A 589 4.29 23.34 2.32
C TYR A 589 3.41 24.19 1.38
N ALA A 590 3.55 24.02 0.06
CA ALA A 590 2.68 24.64 -0.93
C ALA A 590 1.18 24.34 -0.73
N GLU A 591 0.81 23.20 -0.14
CA GLU A 591 -0.59 22.87 0.15
C GLU A 591 -1.23 23.72 1.24
N LEU A 592 -0.42 24.42 2.05
CA LEU A 592 -0.93 25.33 3.09
C LEU A 592 -1.41 26.66 2.51
N VAL A 593 -1.08 26.94 1.24
CA VAL A 593 -1.44 28.18 0.57
C VAL A 593 -2.81 28.03 -0.13
N PRO A 594 -3.78 28.93 0.10
CA PRO A 594 -5.08 28.87 -0.59
C PRO A 594 -4.93 28.94 -2.13
N ARG A 595 -5.75 28.20 -2.89
CA ARG A 595 -5.70 28.27 -4.38
C ARG A 595 -5.99 29.68 -4.86
N GLY A 596 -5.37 30.05 -5.98
CA GLY A 596 -5.52 31.38 -6.57
C GLY A 596 -4.66 32.46 -5.90
N THR A 597 -4.05 32.17 -4.75
CA THR A 597 -2.94 32.98 -4.24
C THR A 597 -1.76 32.81 -5.19
N PRO A 598 -1.13 33.91 -5.68
CA PRO A 598 0.09 33.80 -6.46
C PRO A 598 1.12 32.96 -5.68
N LEU A 599 1.48 31.82 -6.25
CA LEU A 599 2.40 30.86 -5.68
C LEU A 599 3.79 31.49 -5.63
N LYS A 600 4.17 32.03 -4.47
CA LYS A 600 5.56 32.38 -4.16
C LYS A 600 6.26 31.13 -3.67
N ARG A 601 6.58 30.22 -4.60
CA ARG A 601 7.26 28.96 -4.30
C ARG A 601 8.73 29.28 -4.05
N GLY A 602 9.16 29.08 -2.81
CA GLY A 602 10.49 29.50 -2.37
C GLY A 602 11.57 28.43 -2.53
N HIS A 603 11.26 27.16 -2.26
CA HIS A 603 12.29 26.11 -2.18
C HIS A 603 12.77 25.67 -3.56
N VAL A 604 14.08 25.55 -3.69
CA VAL A 604 14.78 25.04 -4.87
C VAL A 604 15.01 23.53 -4.74
N HIS A 605 15.17 23.06 -3.50
CA HIS A 605 15.39 21.67 -3.16
C HIS A 605 14.41 21.19 -2.09
N ARG A 606 13.90 19.96 -2.26
CA ARG A 606 13.31 19.19 -1.15
C ARG A 606 14.29 18.11 -0.71
N PHE A 607 14.83 18.23 0.50
CA PHE A 607 15.69 17.19 1.06
C PHE A 607 14.83 16.07 1.67
N HIS A 608 14.87 14.88 1.09
CA HIS A 608 14.34 13.67 1.71
C HIS A 608 15.36 13.05 2.68
N TYR A 609 14.94 12.08 3.49
CA TYR A 609 15.81 11.42 4.47
C TYR A 609 17.11 10.87 3.84
N ASP A 610 17.01 10.26 2.66
CA ASP A 610 18.14 9.75 1.88
C ASP A 610 19.02 10.87 1.31
N ASP A 611 18.44 12.00 0.91
CA ASP A 611 19.19 13.20 0.51
C ASP A 611 20.00 13.77 1.67
N VAL A 612 19.40 13.85 2.87
CA VAL A 612 20.09 14.35 4.06
C VAL A 612 21.30 13.47 4.40
N GLY A 613 21.11 12.15 4.36
CA GLY A 613 22.22 11.19 4.53
C GLY A 613 23.30 11.32 3.44
N ALA A 614 22.91 11.56 2.19
CA ALA A 614 23.87 11.72 1.08
C ALA A 614 24.67 13.02 1.17
N VAL A 615 24.06 14.12 1.60
CA VAL A 615 24.70 15.44 1.65
C VAL A 615 25.52 15.62 2.92
N TRP A 616 24.98 15.28 4.10
CA TRP A 616 25.67 15.50 5.38
C TRP A 616 26.36 14.25 5.95
N GLY A 617 26.09 13.05 5.42
CA GLY A 617 26.72 11.81 5.89
C GLY A 617 28.25 11.79 5.90
N PRO A 618 28.97 12.46 4.96
CA PRO A 618 30.42 12.59 5.03
C PRO A 618 30.94 13.45 6.20
N LYS A 619 30.10 14.29 6.81
CA LYS A 619 30.47 15.18 7.92
C LYS A 619 30.76 14.39 9.21
N ALA A 620 31.55 14.95 10.12
CA ALA A 620 31.90 14.26 11.37
C ALA A 620 30.74 14.26 12.36
N ASP A 621 30.54 13.12 13.04
CA ASP A 621 29.50 12.97 14.06
C ASP A 621 28.08 13.33 13.56
N PHE A 622 27.81 13.14 12.27
CA PHE A 622 26.54 13.47 11.65
C PHE A 622 25.36 12.75 12.34
N ARG A 623 24.32 13.51 12.61
CA ARG A 623 23.04 13.08 13.19
C ARG A 623 21.91 13.83 12.49
N VAL A 624 20.79 13.15 12.31
CA VAL A 624 19.56 13.75 11.82
C VAL A 624 18.41 13.39 12.75
N GLN A 625 17.55 14.36 13.03
CA GLN A 625 16.28 14.17 13.71
C GLN A 625 15.17 14.81 12.87
N TYR A 626 13.93 14.38 13.10
CA TYR A 626 12.75 14.96 12.47
C TYR A 626 11.91 15.68 13.51
N PHE A 627 11.40 16.85 13.14
CA PHE A 627 10.46 17.62 13.93
C PHE A 627 9.14 17.75 13.16
N ALA A 628 8.06 17.19 13.72
CA ALA A 628 6.74 17.25 13.10
C ALA A 628 6.12 18.65 13.21
N GLY A 629 5.72 19.21 12.06
CA GLY A 629 4.96 20.47 11.95
C GLY A 629 3.45 20.25 11.74
N GLY A 630 2.99 19.01 11.59
CA GLY A 630 1.59 18.64 11.41
C GLY A 630 1.35 17.89 10.09
N MET A 631 0.14 18.02 9.56
CA MET A 631 -0.26 17.42 8.28
C MET A 631 -0.74 18.53 7.34
N SER A 632 -0.46 18.38 6.06
CA SER A 632 -1.04 19.19 5.00
C SER A 632 -2.55 18.88 4.83
N PRO A 633 -3.31 19.75 4.16
CA PRO A 633 -4.72 19.49 3.86
C PRO A 633 -4.99 18.20 3.05
N ARG A 634 -4.02 17.71 2.25
CA ARG A 634 -4.12 16.41 1.57
C ARG A 634 -3.63 15.22 2.41
N GLY A 635 -3.28 15.44 3.68
CA GLY A 635 -2.87 14.40 4.61
C GLY A 635 -1.39 13.98 4.46
N THR A 636 -0.52 14.87 3.98
CA THR A 636 0.92 14.63 3.91
C THR A 636 1.62 15.22 5.14
N PRO A 637 2.50 14.49 5.84
CA PRO A 637 3.28 15.04 6.93
C PRO A 637 4.12 16.25 6.49
N ILE A 638 4.12 17.30 7.31
CA ILE A 638 4.98 18.47 7.16
C ILE A 638 5.82 18.64 8.41
N GLY A 639 7.02 19.17 8.27
CA GLY A 639 7.96 19.29 9.38
C GLY A 639 9.33 19.80 8.96
N ASN A 640 10.32 19.56 9.81
CA ASN A 640 11.69 19.99 9.58
C ASN A 640 12.68 18.86 9.89
N TRP A 641 13.71 18.73 9.06
CA TRP A 641 14.92 18.02 9.43
C TRP A 641 15.74 18.89 10.36
N LEU A 642 16.25 18.28 11.42
CA LEU A 642 17.29 18.83 12.28
C LEU A 642 18.57 18.06 12.01
N ILE A 643 19.53 18.71 11.37
CA ILE A 643 20.75 18.10 10.88
C ILE A 643 21.90 18.65 11.71
N GLN A 644 22.58 17.78 12.46
CA GLN A 644 23.67 18.16 13.35
C GLN A 644 24.95 17.42 12.99
N TYR A 645 26.08 18.12 13.04
CA TYR A 645 27.40 17.52 12.87
C TYR A 645 28.49 18.38 13.52
N THR A 646 29.70 17.84 13.60
CA THR A 646 30.89 18.54 14.06
C THR A 646 31.70 19.02 12.85
N ALA A 647 32.00 20.33 12.77
CA ALA A 647 32.85 20.88 11.72
C ALA A 647 34.28 20.33 11.87
N ARG A 648 34.80 19.73 10.80
CA ARG A 648 36.17 19.18 10.73
C ARG A 648 36.77 19.46 9.34
N PRO A 649 38.06 19.80 9.24
CA PRO A 649 38.72 19.99 7.94
C PRO A 649 38.59 18.77 7.02
N LEU A 650 38.59 19.02 5.70
CA LEU A 650 38.65 18.00 4.64
C LEU A 650 37.46 17.01 4.63
N ARG A 651 36.29 17.43 5.13
CA ARG A 651 35.03 16.67 5.02
C ARG A 651 33.99 17.49 4.25
N PRO A 652 34.09 17.55 2.90
CA PRO A 652 33.13 18.32 2.10
C PRO A 652 31.73 17.70 2.17
N ALA A 653 30.72 18.51 1.90
CA ALA A 653 29.35 18.05 1.72
C ALA A 653 29.28 17.07 0.54
N GLY A 654 28.46 16.04 0.69
CA GLY A 654 28.13 15.12 -0.39
C GLY A 654 27.16 15.73 -1.39
N ARG A 655 26.66 14.89 -2.30
CA ARG A 655 25.73 15.31 -3.36
C ARG A 655 24.44 14.51 -3.30
N ARG A 656 23.32 15.19 -3.55
CA ARG A 656 22.02 14.57 -3.79
C ARG A 656 22.07 13.67 -5.04
N PRO A 657 21.59 12.42 -4.97
CA PRO A 657 21.50 11.54 -6.13
C PRO A 657 20.24 11.86 -6.96
N LEU A 658 20.18 13.06 -7.56
CA LEU A 658 18.99 13.61 -8.23
C LEU A 658 18.40 12.70 -9.31
N GLU A 659 19.24 12.09 -10.15
CA GLU A 659 18.77 11.17 -11.19
C GLU A 659 18.07 9.95 -10.59
N ALA A 660 18.67 9.33 -9.56
CA ALA A 660 18.02 8.23 -8.85
C ALA A 660 16.73 8.68 -8.15
N ARG A 661 16.67 9.90 -7.61
CA ARG A 661 15.46 10.47 -7.00
C ARG A 661 14.35 10.60 -8.03
N ILE A 662 14.64 11.21 -9.18
CA ILE A 662 13.68 11.39 -10.29
C ILE A 662 13.10 10.05 -10.72
N HIS A 663 13.97 9.07 -10.99
CA HIS A 663 13.54 7.76 -11.48
C HIS A 663 12.71 6.96 -10.47
N ARG A 664 12.87 7.23 -9.17
CA ARG A 664 12.14 6.53 -8.10
C ARG A 664 10.90 7.29 -7.62
N THR A 665 10.72 8.54 -8.05
CA THR A 665 9.58 9.37 -7.65
C THR A 665 8.28 8.75 -8.15
N ARG A 666 7.28 8.64 -7.27
CA ARG A 666 5.97 8.13 -7.66
C ARG A 666 5.24 9.20 -8.50
N PRO A 667 4.53 8.81 -9.57
CA PRO A 667 3.68 9.75 -10.29
C PRO A 667 2.53 10.19 -9.38
N LEU A 668 2.12 11.45 -9.47
CA LEU A 668 0.95 11.97 -8.75
C LEU A 668 -0.34 11.66 -9.53
N PRO A 669 -1.24 10.78 -9.05
CA PRO A 669 -2.53 10.58 -9.69
C PRO A 669 -3.39 11.83 -9.51
N THR A 670 -3.96 12.31 -10.61
CA THR A 670 -4.79 13.51 -10.62
C THR A 670 -6.27 13.17 -10.43
N LEU A 671 -6.99 14.03 -9.69
CA LEU A 671 -8.42 13.86 -9.42
C LEU A 671 -9.24 15.01 -10.00
N SER A 672 -10.16 14.67 -10.91
CA SER A 672 -11.22 15.56 -11.36
C SER A 672 -12.44 15.42 -10.46
N VAL A 673 -13.00 16.54 -10.01
CA VAL A 673 -14.33 16.56 -9.41
C VAL A 673 -15.32 17.14 -10.41
N GLY A 674 -16.29 16.34 -10.83
CA GLY A 674 -17.33 16.73 -11.78
C GLY A 674 -18.69 16.88 -11.13
N MET A 675 -19.35 18.01 -11.36
CA MET A 675 -20.68 18.30 -10.83
C MET A 675 -21.63 18.82 -11.90
N ILE A 676 -22.92 18.58 -11.71
CA ILE A 676 -23.99 19.29 -12.40
C ILE A 676 -24.78 20.07 -11.35
N VAL A 677 -25.11 21.33 -11.64
CA VAL A 677 -25.75 22.21 -10.67
C VAL A 677 -26.95 22.94 -11.28
N LYS A 678 -27.89 23.30 -10.41
CA LYS A 678 -29.00 24.21 -10.71
C LYS A 678 -29.51 24.82 -9.41
N ASP A 679 -29.48 26.14 -9.29
CA ASP A 679 -30.05 26.91 -8.17
C ASP A 679 -29.65 26.33 -6.79
N ALA A 680 -28.34 26.21 -6.54
CA ALA A 680 -27.74 25.51 -5.41
C ALA A 680 -26.93 26.44 -4.47
N GLU A 681 -27.22 27.75 -4.44
CA GLU A 681 -26.44 28.72 -3.67
C GLU A 681 -26.32 28.40 -2.17
N ASN A 682 -27.31 27.70 -1.60
CA ASN A 682 -27.36 27.36 -0.18
C ASN A 682 -26.50 26.13 0.21
N ASP A 683 -26.20 25.25 -0.73
CA ASP A 683 -25.54 23.96 -0.45
C ASP A 683 -24.15 23.85 -1.10
N LEU A 684 -23.96 24.48 -2.27
CA LEU A 684 -22.76 24.29 -3.09
C LEU A 684 -21.46 24.63 -2.36
N GLY A 685 -21.43 25.70 -1.56
CA GLY A 685 -20.24 26.08 -0.79
C GLY A 685 -19.79 25.00 0.20
N ARG A 686 -20.73 24.32 0.87
CA ARG A 686 -20.45 23.20 1.79
C ARG A 686 -19.88 21.99 1.02
N CYS A 687 -20.49 21.67 -0.12
CA CYS A 687 -20.03 20.57 -0.97
C CYS A 687 -18.60 20.84 -1.49
N LEU A 688 -18.38 22.00 -2.11
CA LEU A 688 -17.08 22.38 -2.66
C LEU A 688 -15.99 22.41 -1.58
N ALA A 689 -16.28 22.94 -0.39
CA ALA A 689 -15.33 22.92 0.71
C ALA A 689 -14.86 21.50 1.09
N SER A 690 -15.74 20.49 0.98
CA SER A 690 -15.41 19.10 1.33
C SER A 690 -14.51 18.39 0.32
N VAL A 691 -14.50 18.85 -0.94
CA VAL A 691 -13.71 18.24 -2.04
C VAL A 691 -12.53 19.11 -2.50
N TYR A 692 -12.53 20.41 -2.15
CA TYR A 692 -11.56 21.40 -2.63
C TYR A 692 -10.11 21.01 -2.34
N GLN A 693 -9.81 20.45 -1.18
CA GLN A 693 -8.44 20.09 -0.82
C GLN A 693 -7.92 18.87 -1.60
N VAL A 694 -8.83 17.97 -1.99
CA VAL A 694 -8.47 16.71 -2.65
C VAL A 694 -8.65 16.72 -4.15
N ALA A 695 -9.42 17.64 -4.73
CA ALA A 695 -9.50 17.82 -6.18
C ALA A 695 -8.15 18.34 -6.74
N ASP A 696 -7.81 18.04 -7.98
CA ASP A 696 -6.84 18.83 -8.75
C ASP A 696 -7.58 19.84 -9.62
N GLU A 697 -8.68 19.40 -10.24
CA GLU A 697 -9.61 20.25 -10.99
C GLU A 697 -11.05 20.06 -10.52
N ILE A 698 -11.86 21.12 -10.67
CA ILE A 698 -13.30 21.09 -10.41
C ILE A 698 -14.00 21.58 -11.68
N VAL A 699 -14.88 20.77 -12.25
CA VAL A 699 -15.60 21.07 -13.50
C VAL A 699 -17.10 20.99 -13.23
N ILE A 700 -17.82 22.06 -13.54
CA ILE A 700 -19.24 22.20 -13.22
C ILE A 700 -20.04 22.54 -14.46
N GLY A 701 -21.02 21.68 -14.77
CA GLY A 701 -22.04 21.94 -15.78
C GLY A 701 -23.27 22.59 -15.15
N ASP A 702 -23.49 23.87 -15.41
CA ASP A 702 -24.65 24.61 -14.91
C ASP A 702 -25.86 24.36 -15.81
N THR A 703 -26.94 23.79 -15.28
CA THR A 703 -28.14 23.42 -16.07
C THR A 703 -29.21 24.51 -16.08
N GLY A 704 -28.80 25.76 -15.95
CA GLY A 704 -29.65 26.95 -16.01
C GLY A 704 -29.97 27.55 -14.64
N SER A 705 -28.95 27.79 -13.80
CA SER A 705 -29.10 28.52 -12.53
C SER A 705 -29.42 29.99 -12.76
N THR A 706 -30.22 30.56 -11.85
CA THR A 706 -30.66 31.96 -11.84
C THR A 706 -30.28 32.70 -10.55
N ASP A 707 -29.64 32.01 -9.61
CA ASP A 707 -29.19 32.49 -8.30
C ASP A 707 -27.65 32.68 -8.23
N GLY A 708 -27.08 32.80 -7.02
CA GLY A 708 -25.65 32.99 -6.80
C GLY A 708 -24.74 31.79 -7.10
N THR A 709 -25.28 30.67 -7.59
CA THR A 709 -24.55 29.38 -7.73
C THR A 709 -23.24 29.49 -8.52
N LYS A 710 -23.25 30.14 -9.68
CA LYS A 710 -22.07 30.24 -10.55
C LYS A 710 -20.94 31.03 -9.89
N ALA A 711 -21.28 32.13 -9.22
CA ALA A 711 -20.30 32.95 -8.50
C ALA A 711 -19.65 32.18 -7.35
N ILE A 712 -20.42 31.34 -6.64
CA ILE A 712 -19.89 30.46 -5.61
C ILE A 712 -18.93 29.44 -6.24
N ALA A 713 -19.31 28.75 -7.32
CA ALA A 713 -18.44 27.81 -8.01
C ALA A 713 -17.11 28.45 -8.45
N GLU A 714 -17.17 29.61 -9.11
CA GLU A 714 -15.99 30.35 -9.58
C GLU A 714 -15.07 30.77 -8.43
N SER A 715 -15.61 31.09 -7.24
CA SER A 715 -14.81 31.43 -6.06
C SER A 715 -13.94 30.28 -5.53
N TYR A 716 -14.30 29.02 -5.84
CA TYR A 716 -13.49 27.83 -5.56
C TYR A 716 -12.53 27.49 -6.71
N GLY A 717 -12.45 28.31 -7.76
CA GLY A 717 -11.63 28.07 -8.95
C GLY A 717 -12.19 26.97 -9.86
N ALA A 718 -13.49 26.70 -9.80
CA ALA A 718 -14.12 25.73 -10.68
C ALA A 718 -14.27 26.26 -12.11
N THR A 719 -14.06 25.38 -13.10
CA THR A 719 -14.40 25.65 -14.50
C THR A 719 -15.90 25.43 -14.68
N VAL A 720 -16.66 26.51 -14.84
CA VAL A 720 -18.11 26.47 -15.01
C VAL A 720 -18.48 26.66 -16.49
N PHE A 721 -19.41 25.84 -16.99
CA PHE A 721 -19.95 26.02 -18.33
C PHE A 721 -21.45 25.74 -18.37
N ASP A 722 -22.16 26.42 -19.28
CA ASP A 722 -23.60 26.31 -19.42
C ASP A 722 -24.01 25.03 -20.15
N LEU A 723 -25.02 24.37 -19.59
CA LEU A 723 -25.78 23.27 -20.16
C LEU A 723 -27.26 23.67 -20.27
N GLY A 724 -27.95 23.13 -21.26
CA GLY A 724 -29.41 23.23 -21.31
C GLY A 724 -30.06 22.55 -20.10
N PRO A 725 -31.28 22.96 -19.69
CA PRO A 725 -32.01 22.34 -18.60
C PRO A 725 -32.12 20.82 -18.77
N ILE A 726 -32.13 20.07 -17.67
CA ILE A 726 -32.17 18.59 -17.69
C ILE A 726 -33.31 18.05 -18.57
N ASP A 727 -34.48 18.68 -18.57
CA ASP A 727 -35.62 18.23 -19.37
C ASP A 727 -35.38 18.32 -20.89
N ALA A 728 -34.49 19.23 -21.31
CA ALA A 728 -34.05 19.41 -22.69
C ALA A 728 -32.86 18.49 -23.07
N GLN A 729 -32.23 17.83 -22.10
CA GLN A 729 -31.18 16.85 -22.37
C GLN A 729 -31.81 15.52 -22.85
N PRO A 730 -31.43 14.98 -24.02
CA PRO A 730 -31.99 13.72 -24.52
C PRO A 730 -31.82 12.55 -23.56
N GLU A 731 -30.64 12.45 -22.94
CA GLU A 731 -30.28 11.42 -21.96
C GLU A 731 -30.50 11.89 -20.51
N GLY A 732 -31.25 12.98 -20.28
CA GLY A 732 -31.52 13.51 -18.95
C GLY A 732 -30.26 13.81 -18.13
N PHE A 733 -30.21 13.35 -16.88
CA PHE A 733 -29.07 13.54 -15.98
C PHE A 733 -27.78 12.90 -16.49
N ALA A 734 -27.84 11.71 -17.09
CA ALA A 734 -26.68 11.06 -17.69
C ALA A 734 -26.02 11.91 -18.77
N GLY A 735 -26.80 12.56 -19.65
CA GLY A 735 -26.27 13.43 -20.70
C GLY A 735 -25.49 14.62 -20.13
N ALA A 736 -26.02 15.26 -19.09
CA ALA A 736 -25.35 16.36 -18.41
C ALA A 736 -24.05 15.91 -17.73
N ARG A 737 -24.06 14.78 -17.00
CA ARG A 737 -22.84 14.24 -16.36
C ARG A 737 -21.79 13.81 -17.39
N ASN A 738 -22.19 13.20 -18.51
CA ASN A 738 -21.29 12.83 -19.58
C ASN A 738 -20.63 14.06 -20.23
N ALA A 739 -21.36 15.18 -20.35
CA ALA A 739 -20.80 16.43 -20.86
C ALA A 739 -19.78 17.07 -19.91
N VAL A 740 -19.96 16.89 -18.60
CA VAL A 740 -18.98 17.29 -17.57
C VAL A 740 -17.76 16.36 -17.60
N LEU A 741 -17.98 15.05 -17.56
CA LEU A 741 -16.94 14.02 -17.63
C LEU A 741 -16.02 14.22 -18.83
N ALA A 742 -16.58 14.52 -20.01
CA ALA A 742 -15.81 14.75 -21.24
C ALA A 742 -14.89 15.99 -21.19
N ARG A 743 -15.09 16.90 -20.23
CA ARG A 743 -14.24 18.09 -20.03
C ARG A 743 -13.19 17.89 -18.92
N CYS A 744 -13.29 16.81 -18.17
CA CYS A 744 -12.33 16.47 -17.14
C CYS A 744 -11.05 15.87 -17.74
N THR A 745 -9.91 16.16 -17.15
CA THR A 745 -8.57 15.75 -17.60
C THR A 745 -7.83 14.86 -16.61
N GLY A 746 -8.35 14.70 -15.40
CA GLY A 746 -7.73 13.90 -14.34
C GLY A 746 -7.74 12.40 -14.62
N ASP A 747 -6.79 11.69 -14.02
CA ASP A 747 -6.66 10.22 -14.09
C ASP A 747 -7.83 9.51 -13.40
N TRP A 748 -8.40 10.17 -12.40
CA TRP A 748 -9.58 9.75 -11.65
C TRP A 748 -10.68 10.79 -11.74
N PHE A 749 -11.92 10.33 -11.74
CA PHE A 749 -13.11 11.18 -11.72
C PHE A 749 -13.95 10.87 -10.48
N HIS A 750 -14.25 11.91 -9.70
CA HIS A 750 -15.21 11.86 -8.61
C HIS A 750 -16.44 12.70 -8.96
N TRP A 751 -17.62 12.09 -8.89
CA TRP A 751 -18.88 12.82 -9.02
C TRP A 751 -19.59 12.96 -7.68
N ILE A 752 -20.06 14.17 -7.43
CA ILE A 752 -20.74 14.56 -6.21
C ILE A 752 -21.80 15.62 -6.56
N ASP A 753 -22.92 15.60 -5.84
CA ASP A 753 -24.02 16.55 -6.04
C ASP A 753 -23.90 17.75 -5.10
N ALA A 754 -24.54 18.86 -5.46
CA ALA A 754 -24.39 20.11 -4.70
C ALA A 754 -24.91 20.03 -3.26
N ASP A 755 -25.87 19.15 -3.00
CA ASP A 755 -26.47 18.86 -1.69
C ASP A 755 -25.79 17.70 -0.94
N GLU A 756 -24.60 17.29 -1.41
CA GLU A 756 -23.77 16.26 -0.81
C GLU A 756 -22.51 16.86 -0.14
N GLN A 757 -21.97 16.14 0.85
CA GLN A 757 -20.70 16.47 1.51
C GLN A 757 -19.83 15.22 1.62
N LEU A 758 -18.59 15.30 1.15
CA LEU A 758 -17.61 14.23 1.30
C LEU A 758 -17.03 14.25 2.73
N MET A 759 -17.38 13.23 3.51
CA MET A 759 -16.89 13.06 4.87
C MET A 759 -15.49 12.47 4.84
N HIS A 760 -14.57 13.05 5.63
CA HIS A 760 -13.16 12.66 5.71
C HIS A 760 -12.43 12.67 4.36
N GLY A 761 -12.80 13.60 3.46
CA GLY A 761 -12.31 13.63 2.08
C GLY A 761 -10.79 13.59 1.91
N TYR A 762 -10.01 14.11 2.88
CA TYR A 762 -8.55 14.01 2.90
C TYR A 762 -8.01 12.57 2.82
N LEU A 763 -8.79 11.56 3.19
CA LEU A 763 -8.42 10.14 3.07
C LEU A 763 -8.53 9.60 1.64
N LEU A 764 -9.22 10.28 0.72
CA LEU A 764 -9.44 9.80 -0.65
C LEU A 764 -8.13 9.59 -1.42
N ARG A 765 -7.16 10.48 -1.23
CA ARG A 765 -5.91 10.50 -2.00
C ARG A 765 -5.10 9.21 -1.89
N ARG A 766 -5.11 8.55 -0.71
CA ARG A 766 -4.32 7.32 -0.51
C ARG A 766 -4.78 6.15 -1.39
N TYR A 767 -6.05 6.15 -1.82
CA TYR A 767 -6.61 5.09 -2.66
C TYR A 767 -6.28 5.27 -4.15
N LEU A 768 -6.01 6.50 -4.59
CA LEU A 768 -5.85 6.81 -6.02
C LEU A 768 -4.56 6.26 -6.65
N ASP A 769 -3.58 5.90 -5.81
CA ASP A 769 -2.26 5.38 -6.20
C ASP A 769 -2.21 3.83 -6.26
N GLY A 770 -3.36 3.16 -6.16
CA GLY A 770 -3.46 1.69 -6.25
C GLY A 770 -3.61 1.17 -7.67
N GLN A 771 -2.96 0.07 -8.03
CA GLN A 771 -2.97 -0.46 -9.41
C GLN A 771 -4.14 -1.41 -9.73
N VAL A 772 -4.80 -1.96 -8.71
CA VAL A 772 -5.76 -3.07 -8.87
C VAL A 772 -7.19 -2.58 -9.15
N PHE A 773 -7.62 -1.49 -8.51
CA PHE A 773 -9.01 -1.05 -8.55
C PHE A 773 -9.28 -0.03 -9.67
N ASN A 774 -10.45 -0.17 -10.29
CA ASN A 774 -10.97 0.75 -11.31
C ASN A 774 -12.03 1.71 -10.75
N GLY A 775 -12.57 1.43 -9.56
CA GLY A 775 -13.52 2.31 -8.88
C GLY A 775 -13.60 2.11 -7.37
N PHE A 776 -14.09 3.16 -6.70
CA PHE A 776 -14.33 3.20 -5.26
C PHE A 776 -15.80 3.44 -4.98
N VAL A 777 -16.37 2.57 -4.16
CA VAL A 777 -17.71 2.72 -3.61
C VAL A 777 -17.62 3.58 -2.37
N LEU A 778 -18.42 4.65 -2.34
CA LEU A 778 -18.56 5.52 -1.17
C LEU A 778 -20.00 5.45 -0.68
N HIS A 779 -20.17 5.15 0.60
CA HIS A 779 -21.50 5.00 1.20
C HIS A 779 -22.16 6.37 1.32
N GLN A 780 -23.29 6.54 0.65
CA GLN A 780 -24.10 7.74 0.71
C GLN A 780 -25.18 7.59 1.77
N THR A 781 -25.20 8.48 2.75
CA THR A 781 -26.19 8.55 3.83
C THR A 781 -27.16 9.70 3.57
N HIS A 782 -28.42 9.36 3.32
CA HIS A 782 -29.51 10.32 3.19
C HIS A 782 -30.03 10.72 4.57
N LEU A 783 -30.03 12.01 4.86
CA LEU A 783 -30.47 12.56 6.13
C LEU A 783 -31.89 13.14 6.00
N TYR A 784 -32.81 12.69 6.86
CA TYR A 784 -34.20 13.14 6.92
C TYR A 784 -34.49 13.83 8.25
N LEU A 785 -35.40 14.81 8.25
CA LEU A 785 -35.89 15.42 9.50
C LEU A 785 -37.02 14.59 10.13
N ASP A 786 -37.79 13.87 9.30
CA ASP A 786 -39.03 13.18 9.65
C ASP A 786 -38.92 11.64 9.60
N GLY A 787 -37.71 11.09 9.46
CA GLY A 787 -37.49 9.64 9.36
C GLY A 787 -36.05 9.21 9.64
N PRO A 788 -35.81 7.88 9.75
CA PRO A 788 -34.46 7.36 9.89
C PRO A 788 -33.64 7.54 8.60
N PRO A 789 -32.31 7.64 8.68
CA PRO A 789 -31.46 7.75 7.50
C PRO A 789 -31.55 6.49 6.62
N THR A 790 -31.34 6.68 5.31
CA THR A 790 -31.22 5.59 4.33
C THR A 790 -29.87 5.63 3.65
N PHE A 791 -29.40 4.50 3.12
CA PHE A 791 -28.05 4.36 2.57
C PHE A 791 -28.07 3.85 1.14
N ASP A 792 -27.18 4.40 0.30
CA ASP A 792 -26.86 3.90 -1.04
C ASP A 792 -25.35 3.64 -1.14
N ILE A 793 -24.95 2.69 -1.99
CA ILE A 793 -23.55 2.28 -2.17
C ILE A 793 -23.07 2.37 -3.65
N PRO A 794 -23.16 3.55 -4.29
CA PRO A 794 -22.71 3.72 -5.67
C PRO A 794 -21.18 3.81 -5.79
N VAL A 795 -20.67 3.51 -6.98
CA VAL A 795 -19.29 3.85 -7.36
C VAL A 795 -19.22 5.37 -7.57
N ARG A 796 -18.52 6.07 -6.68
CA ARG A 796 -18.44 7.55 -6.65
C ARG A 796 -17.15 8.10 -7.20
N VAL A 797 -16.12 7.27 -7.26
CA VAL A 797 -14.80 7.61 -7.81
C VAL A 797 -14.38 6.49 -8.74
N PHE A 798 -13.90 6.80 -9.94
CA PHE A 798 -13.46 5.79 -10.90
C PHE A 798 -12.34 6.30 -11.80
N ARG A 799 -11.57 5.37 -12.38
CA ARG A 799 -10.51 5.70 -13.34
C ARG A 799 -11.10 6.30 -14.60
N HIS A 800 -10.56 7.43 -15.03
CA HIS A 800 -11.01 8.10 -16.25
C HIS A 800 -10.32 7.48 -17.47
N THR A 801 -10.85 6.34 -17.93
CA THR A 801 -10.30 5.56 -19.06
C THR A 801 -10.92 5.91 -20.42
N GLY A 802 -11.84 6.88 -20.45
CA GLY A 802 -12.66 7.22 -21.62
C GLY A 802 -13.75 6.20 -21.98
N ARG A 803 -13.76 5.01 -21.35
CA ARG A 803 -14.80 3.98 -21.54
C ARG A 803 -16.00 4.15 -20.62
N VAL A 804 -15.77 4.66 -19.41
CA VAL A 804 -16.83 4.85 -18.42
C VAL A 804 -17.76 5.98 -18.84
N ARG A 805 -19.07 5.71 -18.80
CA ARG A 805 -20.12 6.68 -19.10
C ARG A 805 -21.27 6.55 -18.11
N PHE A 806 -21.99 7.63 -17.89
CA PHE A 806 -23.24 7.61 -17.15
C PHE A 806 -24.38 7.14 -18.05
N TYR A 807 -25.20 6.23 -17.53
CA TYR A 807 -26.44 5.78 -18.16
C TYR A 807 -27.61 5.91 -17.20
N GLY A 808 -28.73 6.40 -17.73
CA GLY A 808 -29.94 6.65 -16.97
C GLY A 808 -30.44 8.09 -17.15
N CYS A 809 -31.67 8.28 -17.61
CA CYS A 809 -32.25 9.63 -17.65
C CYS A 809 -32.45 10.22 -16.24
N ILE A 810 -32.57 9.33 -15.24
CA ILE A 810 -32.64 9.58 -13.80
C ILE A 810 -32.09 8.35 -13.07
N HIS A 811 -31.54 8.51 -11.86
CA HIS A 811 -30.82 7.45 -11.16
C HIS A 811 -29.65 6.90 -12.00
N GLU A 812 -28.99 7.82 -12.69
CA GLU A 812 -27.85 7.56 -13.53
C GLU A 812 -26.69 6.95 -12.73
N GLN A 813 -26.00 5.99 -13.32
CA GLN A 813 -24.84 5.33 -12.72
C GLN A 813 -23.69 5.31 -13.73
N PRO A 814 -22.44 5.47 -13.27
CA PRO A 814 -21.27 5.29 -14.14
C PRO A 814 -21.05 3.79 -14.41
N GLN A 815 -20.86 3.43 -15.67
CA GLN A 815 -20.73 2.04 -16.14
C GLN A 815 -19.68 1.95 -17.25
N ASP A 816 -18.99 0.81 -17.36
CA ASP A 816 -17.87 0.62 -18.29
C ASP A 816 -18.35 0.15 -19.67
N GLY A 817 -18.48 1.09 -20.62
CA GLY A 817 -18.78 0.83 -22.03
C GLY A 817 -20.20 0.35 -22.35
N ASP A 818 -20.89 -0.28 -21.40
CA ASP A 818 -22.24 -0.84 -21.54
C ASP A 818 -23.15 -0.41 -20.37
N PRO A 819 -24.46 -0.13 -20.60
CA PRO A 819 -25.43 0.30 -19.58
C PRO A 819 -25.75 -0.72 -18.48
N ASN A 820 -25.10 -1.89 -18.47
CA ASN A 820 -25.25 -2.92 -17.45
C ASN A 820 -23.90 -3.45 -16.94
N ALA A 821 -22.78 -3.02 -17.53
CA ALA A 821 -21.44 -3.42 -17.10
C ALA A 821 -21.00 -2.65 -15.85
N ASP A 822 -20.56 -3.40 -14.84
CA ASP A 822 -20.05 -2.81 -13.60
C ASP A 822 -18.62 -2.30 -13.82
N ILE A 823 -18.27 -1.23 -13.12
CA ILE A 823 -16.86 -0.85 -12.98
C ILE A 823 -16.23 -1.91 -12.06
N TYR A 824 -15.25 -2.64 -12.55
CA TYR A 824 -14.65 -3.77 -11.83
C TYR A 824 -13.14 -3.87 -12.13
N PRO A 825 -12.28 -4.24 -11.16
CA PRO A 825 -12.59 -4.44 -9.74
C PRO A 825 -12.93 -3.12 -9.04
N THR A 826 -13.83 -3.20 -8.05
CA THR A 826 -14.18 -2.07 -7.17
C THR A 826 -13.84 -2.38 -5.72
N LEU A 827 -13.48 -1.34 -4.98
CA LEU A 827 -13.25 -1.41 -3.54
C LEU A 827 -14.35 -0.64 -2.80
N ASP A 828 -14.96 -1.28 -1.82
CA ASP A 828 -15.79 -0.63 -0.81
C ASP A 828 -14.87 0.06 0.21
N VAL A 829 -14.93 1.39 0.28
CA VAL A 829 -14.03 2.19 1.11
C VAL A 829 -14.73 2.54 2.43
N PRO A 830 -14.31 1.93 3.56
CA PRO A 830 -15.10 1.95 4.79
C PRO A 830 -15.01 3.25 5.59
N ASP A 831 -14.02 4.10 5.30
CA ASP A 831 -13.72 5.32 6.07
C ASP A 831 -13.90 6.61 5.26
N LEU A 832 -14.58 6.50 4.12
CA LEU A 832 -15.10 7.60 3.33
C LEU A 832 -16.61 7.44 3.17
N ALA A 833 -17.35 8.52 3.34
CA ALA A 833 -18.80 8.53 3.20
C ALA A 833 -19.27 9.84 2.58
N ILE A 834 -20.48 9.82 2.03
CA ILE A 834 -21.16 11.01 1.53
C ILE A 834 -22.37 11.27 2.42
N ALA A 835 -22.45 12.45 3.01
CA ALA A 835 -23.67 12.92 3.67
C ALA A 835 -24.53 13.68 2.65
N HIS A 836 -25.83 13.37 2.59
CA HIS A 836 -26.73 13.93 1.59
C HIS A 836 -27.98 14.53 2.24
N THR A 837 -28.26 15.81 1.96
CA THR A 837 -29.35 16.60 2.58
C THR A 837 -30.48 16.98 1.63
N GLY A 838 -30.51 16.43 0.40
CA GLY A 838 -31.41 16.87 -0.67
C GLY A 838 -32.92 16.64 -0.47
N TYR A 839 -33.32 15.88 0.57
CA TYR A 839 -34.71 15.52 0.86
C TYR A 839 -34.98 15.56 2.37
N LEU A 840 -35.23 16.76 2.91
CA LEU A 840 -35.45 16.92 4.35
C LEU A 840 -36.79 16.35 4.84
N THR A 841 -37.82 16.25 3.98
CA THR A 841 -39.15 15.74 4.33
C THR A 841 -39.74 14.81 3.26
N ALA A 842 -40.64 13.91 3.66
CA ALA A 842 -41.33 12.99 2.75
C ALA A 842 -42.15 13.72 1.65
N GLU A 843 -42.78 14.84 1.99
CA GLU A 843 -43.57 15.65 1.04
C GLU A 843 -42.71 16.25 -0.08
N SER A 844 -41.52 16.77 0.26
CA SER A 844 -40.59 17.33 -0.72
C SER A 844 -40.10 16.27 -1.72
N ARG A 845 -39.87 15.05 -1.22
CA ARG A 845 -39.47 13.90 -2.03
C ARG A 845 -40.59 13.44 -2.96
N GLU A 846 -41.82 13.38 -2.47
CA GLU A 846 -43.02 13.02 -3.26
C GLU A 846 -43.21 13.99 -4.44
N THR A 847 -43.15 15.28 -4.16
CA THR A 847 -43.31 16.35 -5.16
C THR A 847 -42.25 16.26 -6.25
N LYS A 848 -40.97 16.08 -5.86
CA LYS A 848 -39.86 15.87 -6.82
C LYS A 848 -40.04 14.57 -7.61
N ARG A 849 -40.54 13.49 -7.00
CA ARG A 849 -40.77 12.21 -7.69
C ARG A 849 -41.78 12.39 -8.83
N LEU A 850 -42.94 13.00 -8.54
CA LEU A 850 -44.03 13.15 -9.50
C LEU A 850 -43.69 14.13 -10.62
N ASN A 851 -43.17 15.31 -10.28
CA ASN A 851 -43.00 16.40 -11.25
C ASN A 851 -41.74 16.26 -12.11
N ARG A 852 -40.70 15.56 -11.63
CA ARG A 852 -39.40 15.44 -12.31
C ARG A 852 -38.99 13.99 -12.58
N ASN A 853 -38.95 13.15 -11.54
CA ASN A 853 -38.34 11.82 -11.67
C ASN A 853 -39.19 10.88 -12.55
N LEU A 854 -40.52 10.92 -12.43
CA LEU A 854 -41.42 10.05 -13.21
C LEU A 854 -41.35 10.32 -14.73
N PRO A 855 -41.45 11.58 -15.21
CA PRO A 855 -41.24 11.87 -16.64
C PRO A 855 -39.89 11.37 -17.16
N LEU A 856 -38.82 11.53 -16.38
CA LEU A 856 -37.48 11.07 -16.75
C LEU A 856 -37.36 9.55 -16.73
N LEU A 857 -38.03 8.85 -15.80
CA LEU A 857 -38.05 7.39 -15.76
C LEU A 857 -38.80 6.79 -16.96
N LEU A 858 -39.90 7.42 -17.39
CA LEU A 858 -40.59 7.02 -18.62
C LEU A 858 -39.72 7.26 -19.86
N ARG A 859 -38.95 8.35 -19.89
CA ARG A 859 -37.95 8.60 -20.94
C ARG A 859 -36.83 7.55 -20.92
N ASP A 860 -36.33 7.20 -19.74
CA ASP A 860 -35.30 6.17 -19.52
C ASP A 860 -35.66 4.84 -20.19
N ALA A 861 -36.93 4.43 -20.04
CA ALA A 861 -37.45 3.19 -20.64
C ALA A 861 -37.30 3.12 -22.17
N HIS A 862 -37.22 4.27 -22.84
CA HIS A 862 -37.07 4.37 -24.29
C HIS A 862 -35.61 4.63 -24.69
N VAL A 863 -34.92 5.53 -23.99
CA VAL A 863 -33.54 5.92 -24.30
C VAL A 863 -32.56 4.80 -23.96
N PHE A 864 -32.73 4.16 -22.80
CA PHE A 864 -31.89 3.08 -22.31
C PHE A 864 -32.72 1.80 -22.12
N ALA A 865 -33.38 1.36 -23.18
CA ALA A 865 -34.35 0.25 -23.14
C ALA A 865 -33.80 -1.06 -22.55
N GLU A 866 -32.51 -1.34 -22.77
CA GLU A 866 -31.80 -2.54 -22.31
C GLU A 866 -31.19 -2.38 -20.91
N ARG A 867 -31.32 -1.20 -20.27
CA ARG A 867 -30.77 -0.95 -18.93
C ARG A 867 -31.59 -1.68 -17.88
N VAL A 868 -30.98 -2.68 -17.26
CA VAL A 868 -31.62 -3.59 -16.31
C VAL A 868 -32.00 -2.87 -15.01
N LEU A 869 -31.15 -1.98 -14.50
CA LEU A 869 -31.50 -1.15 -13.34
C LEU A 869 -32.75 -0.28 -13.63
N GLY A 870 -32.91 0.20 -14.86
CA GLY A 870 -34.11 0.93 -15.30
C GLY A 870 -35.39 0.11 -15.13
N LYS A 871 -35.33 -1.21 -15.38
CA LYS A 871 -36.47 -2.12 -15.17
C LYS A 871 -36.82 -2.28 -13.69
N VAL A 872 -35.83 -2.33 -12.80
CA VAL A 872 -36.07 -2.33 -11.33
C VAL A 872 -36.81 -1.07 -10.91
N LEU A 873 -36.40 0.09 -11.43
CA LEU A 873 -37.02 1.37 -11.12
C LEU A 873 -38.45 1.47 -11.67
N GLN A 874 -38.72 0.92 -12.86
CA GLN A 874 -40.07 0.83 -13.43
C GLN A 874 -40.98 -0.07 -12.60
N LEU A 875 -40.48 -1.23 -12.17
CA LEU A 875 -41.18 -2.15 -11.28
C LEU A 875 -41.56 -1.45 -9.97
N ARG A 876 -40.59 -0.81 -9.31
CA ARG A 876 -40.80 -0.01 -8.09
C ARG A 876 -41.89 1.04 -8.30
N GLU A 877 -41.79 1.84 -9.37
CA GLU A 877 -42.72 2.94 -9.63
C GLU A 877 -44.14 2.43 -9.91
N ALA A 878 -44.29 1.30 -10.62
CA ALA A 878 -45.59 0.68 -10.87
C ALA A 878 -46.30 0.28 -9.56
N VAL A 879 -45.55 -0.23 -8.57
CA VAL A 879 -46.09 -0.55 -7.23
C VAL A 879 -46.49 0.71 -6.48
N ILE A 880 -45.60 1.71 -6.42
CA ILE A 880 -45.87 2.98 -5.71
C ILE A 880 -47.14 3.66 -6.26
N GLN A 881 -47.30 3.73 -7.58
CA GLN A 881 -48.50 4.33 -8.17
C GLN A 881 -49.77 3.52 -7.89
N ALA A 882 -49.69 2.19 -7.89
CA ALA A 882 -50.81 1.34 -7.52
C ALA A 882 -51.21 1.53 -6.04
N ASP A 883 -50.23 1.64 -5.14
CA ASP A 883 -50.46 1.91 -3.72
C ASP A 883 -51.13 3.27 -3.51
N MET A 884 -50.68 4.31 -4.20
CA MET A 884 -51.29 5.64 -4.15
C MET A 884 -52.74 5.62 -4.62
N LEU A 885 -53.01 4.98 -5.76
CA LEU A 885 -54.37 4.84 -6.28
C LEU A 885 -55.26 4.08 -5.29
N ARG A 886 -54.72 3.03 -4.66
CA ARG A 886 -55.45 2.27 -3.65
C ARG A 886 -55.78 3.13 -2.42
N ALA A 887 -54.81 3.91 -1.94
CA ALA A 887 -54.98 4.80 -0.80
C ALA A 887 -56.00 5.92 -1.09
N GLN A 888 -55.92 6.55 -2.27
CA GLN A 888 -56.83 7.62 -2.70
C GLN A 888 -58.29 7.15 -2.81
N HIS A 889 -58.51 5.90 -3.22
CA HIS A 889 -59.85 5.34 -3.44
C HIS A 889 -60.35 4.43 -2.30
N GLY A 890 -59.56 4.26 -1.23
CA GLY A 890 -59.92 3.43 -0.08
C GLY A 890 -60.05 1.93 -0.39
N GLY A 891 -59.44 1.44 -1.48
CA GLY A 891 -59.60 0.06 -1.95
C GLY A 891 -58.95 -0.23 -3.29
N LEU A 892 -58.88 -1.52 -3.66
CA LEU A 892 -58.23 -1.98 -4.90
C LEU A 892 -59.08 -1.58 -6.12
N THR A 893 -58.57 -0.65 -6.92
CA THR A 893 -59.19 -0.24 -8.20
C THR A 893 -58.67 -1.08 -9.37
N SER A 894 -59.39 -1.12 -10.49
CA SER A 894 -58.92 -1.82 -11.70
C SER A 894 -57.56 -1.29 -12.21
N ARG A 895 -57.30 0.02 -12.04
CA ARG A 895 -56.03 0.64 -12.42
C ARG A 895 -54.89 0.26 -11.47
N ALA A 896 -55.15 0.23 -10.15
CA ALA A 896 -54.18 -0.27 -9.18
C ALA A 896 -53.86 -1.76 -9.43
N GLN A 897 -54.88 -2.57 -9.73
CA GLN A 897 -54.72 -3.98 -10.09
C GLN A 897 -53.83 -4.17 -11.33
N GLN A 898 -54.02 -3.36 -12.38
CA GLN A 898 -53.15 -3.36 -13.57
C GLN A 898 -51.72 -2.95 -13.24
N GLY A 899 -51.52 -1.96 -12.36
CA GLY A 899 -50.19 -1.54 -11.90
C GLY A 899 -49.42 -2.66 -11.20
N TYR A 900 -50.04 -3.33 -10.23
CA TYR A 900 -49.42 -4.49 -9.56
C TYR A 900 -49.15 -5.64 -10.53
N ALA A 901 -50.09 -5.95 -11.44
CA ALA A 901 -49.89 -6.99 -12.45
C ALA A 901 -48.73 -6.65 -13.41
N HIS A 902 -48.57 -5.37 -13.76
CA HIS A 902 -47.45 -4.90 -14.56
C HIS A 902 -46.11 -5.06 -13.82
N ALA A 903 -46.05 -4.70 -12.53
CA ALA A 903 -44.86 -4.89 -11.70
C ALA A 903 -44.46 -6.37 -11.60
N ILE A 904 -45.43 -7.26 -11.39
CA ILE A 904 -45.22 -8.71 -11.39
C ILE A 904 -44.61 -9.18 -12.72
N ARG A 905 -45.16 -8.73 -13.85
CA ARG A 905 -44.62 -9.09 -15.16
C ARG A 905 -43.17 -8.65 -15.34
N ILE A 906 -42.82 -7.42 -14.98
CA ILE A 906 -41.43 -6.93 -15.06
C ILE A 906 -40.49 -7.82 -14.24
N PHE A 907 -40.90 -8.22 -13.02
CA PHE A 907 -40.11 -9.12 -12.20
C PHE A 907 -39.89 -10.47 -12.87
N LEU A 908 -40.95 -11.07 -13.40
CA LEU A 908 -40.87 -12.40 -13.99
C LEU A 908 -40.04 -12.42 -15.28
N ASP A 909 -40.15 -11.37 -16.09
CA ASP A 909 -39.44 -11.27 -17.37
C ASP A 909 -37.92 -11.03 -17.19
N HIS A 910 -37.49 -10.41 -16.09
CA HIS A 910 -36.11 -9.93 -15.93
C HIS A 910 -35.38 -10.41 -14.66
N PHE A 911 -36.11 -10.77 -13.61
CA PHE A 911 -35.56 -10.94 -12.26
C PHE A 911 -36.02 -12.23 -11.57
N ASP A 912 -36.73 -13.15 -12.23
CA ASP A 912 -37.21 -14.39 -11.60
C ASP A 912 -36.06 -15.31 -11.16
N ASP A 913 -34.92 -15.25 -11.84
CA ASP A 913 -33.71 -16.00 -11.45
C ASP A 913 -33.09 -15.42 -10.16
N PRO A 914 -33.04 -16.17 -9.06
CA PRO A 914 -32.40 -15.73 -7.81
C PRO A 914 -30.90 -15.39 -7.94
N ALA A 915 -30.23 -15.90 -8.97
CA ALA A 915 -28.81 -15.60 -9.23
C ALA A 915 -28.60 -14.25 -9.93
N HIS A 916 -29.66 -13.61 -10.45
CA HIS A 916 -29.55 -12.33 -11.13
C HIS A 916 -29.14 -11.20 -10.16
N LYS A 917 -28.17 -10.35 -10.52
CA LYS A 917 -27.57 -9.35 -9.60
C LYS A 917 -28.57 -8.38 -8.96
N TYR A 918 -29.65 -8.05 -9.66
CA TYR A 918 -30.72 -7.18 -9.16
C TYR A 918 -31.94 -7.91 -8.57
N HIS A 919 -31.92 -9.25 -8.48
CA HIS A 919 -33.04 -10.03 -7.92
C HIS A 919 -33.42 -9.53 -6.52
N THR A 920 -32.43 -9.45 -5.61
CA THR A 920 -32.63 -9.00 -4.23
C THR A 920 -33.16 -7.56 -4.14
N LEU A 921 -32.74 -6.69 -5.06
CA LEU A 921 -33.20 -5.29 -5.10
C LEU A 921 -34.64 -5.17 -5.63
N ALA A 922 -35.01 -6.00 -6.62
CA ALA A 922 -36.33 -5.99 -7.26
C ALA A 922 -37.39 -6.75 -6.44
N ARG A 923 -36.99 -7.80 -5.71
CA ARG A 923 -37.89 -8.75 -5.05
C ARG A 923 -38.87 -8.11 -4.04
N PRO A 924 -38.47 -7.18 -3.15
CA PRO A 924 -39.41 -6.61 -2.19
C PRO A 924 -40.64 -5.95 -2.85
N TRP A 925 -40.45 -5.35 -4.01
CA TRP A 925 -41.52 -4.71 -4.79
C TRP A 925 -42.44 -5.73 -5.46
N TYR A 926 -41.87 -6.82 -5.99
CA TYR A 926 -42.63 -7.96 -6.50
C TYR A 926 -43.50 -8.60 -5.40
N GLU A 927 -42.92 -8.83 -4.22
CA GLU A 927 -43.65 -9.37 -3.08
C GLU A 927 -44.77 -8.44 -2.61
N ALA A 928 -44.55 -7.13 -2.59
CA ALA A 928 -45.59 -6.15 -2.27
C ALA A 928 -46.77 -6.23 -3.27
N ALA A 929 -46.48 -6.34 -4.57
CA ALA A 929 -47.50 -6.49 -5.60
C ALA A 929 -48.32 -7.78 -5.44
N LEU A 930 -47.65 -8.91 -5.17
CA LEU A 930 -48.32 -10.19 -4.89
C LEU A 930 -49.26 -10.09 -3.68
N ARG A 931 -48.76 -9.53 -2.57
CA ARG A 931 -49.53 -9.33 -1.33
C ARG A 931 -50.80 -8.50 -1.58
N HIS A 932 -50.68 -7.42 -2.34
CA HIS A 932 -51.81 -6.53 -2.61
C HIS A 932 -52.84 -7.11 -3.58
N LEU A 933 -52.45 -8.06 -4.42
CA LEU A 933 -53.35 -8.84 -5.25
C LEU A 933 -53.88 -10.12 -4.58
N GLY A 934 -53.38 -10.46 -3.39
CA GLY A 934 -53.73 -11.71 -2.70
C GLY A 934 -53.24 -12.96 -3.44
N ILE A 935 -52.13 -12.86 -4.17
CA ILE A 935 -51.55 -13.97 -4.94
C ILE A 935 -50.41 -14.59 -4.13
N GLY A 936 -50.43 -15.91 -3.95
CA GLY A 936 -49.35 -16.62 -3.27
C GLY A 936 -49.45 -16.57 -1.73
N TRP A 937 -48.35 -16.91 -1.07
CA TRP A 937 -48.31 -17.14 0.39
C TRP A 937 -47.00 -16.64 1.01
N GLU A 938 -47.05 -16.25 2.27
CA GLU A 938 -45.86 -15.94 3.07
C GLU A 938 -45.26 -17.24 3.63
N HIS A 939 -43.94 -17.37 3.56
CA HIS A 939 -43.17 -18.42 4.19
C HIS A 939 -42.14 -17.81 5.12
N GLU A 940 -42.04 -18.37 6.34
CA GLU A 940 -40.98 -18.05 7.29
C GLU A 940 -39.89 -19.11 7.20
N ILE A 941 -38.68 -18.70 6.86
CA ILE A 941 -37.54 -19.58 6.58
C ILE A 941 -36.45 -19.31 7.61
N ALA A 942 -35.96 -20.38 8.25
CA ALA A 942 -34.77 -20.35 9.08
C ALA A 942 -33.78 -21.41 8.58
N LEU A 943 -32.62 -20.97 8.09
CA LEU A 943 -31.52 -21.83 7.67
C LEU A 943 -30.37 -21.69 8.68
N ALA A 944 -29.89 -22.78 9.27
CA ALA A 944 -28.83 -22.78 10.29
C ALA A 944 -27.56 -23.46 9.76
N GLY A 945 -26.42 -22.74 9.82
CA GLY A 945 -25.18 -23.13 9.14
C GLY A 945 -24.02 -23.65 10.02
N LYS A 946 -24.25 -24.07 11.27
CA LYS A 946 -23.21 -24.69 12.13
C LYS A 946 -23.74 -25.94 12.83
N LEU A 947 -22.89 -26.97 12.97
CA LEU A 947 -23.15 -28.10 13.89
C LEU A 947 -23.33 -27.52 15.30
N GLY A 948 -24.54 -27.64 15.86
CA GLY A 948 -24.95 -27.06 17.15
C GLY A 948 -25.88 -25.85 17.08
N GLY A 949 -26.12 -25.26 15.90
CA GLY A 949 -26.90 -24.02 15.73
C GLY A 949 -28.42 -24.12 15.94
N LEU A 950 -28.97 -25.31 16.18
CA LEU A 950 -30.39 -25.48 16.55
C LEU A 950 -30.64 -25.27 18.05
N GLN A 951 -29.60 -25.19 18.87
CA GLN A 951 -29.70 -24.83 20.29
C GLN A 951 -29.15 -23.42 20.51
N GLY A 952 -29.99 -22.39 20.33
CA GLY A 952 -29.79 -21.06 20.92
C GLY A 952 -29.45 -19.91 19.94
N GLN A 953 -30.41 -18.98 19.83
CA GLN A 953 -30.26 -17.52 19.60
C GLN A 953 -29.73 -16.93 18.27
N HIS A 954 -29.28 -17.68 17.25
CA HIS A 954 -28.55 -17.05 16.12
C HIS A 954 -29.08 -17.19 14.67
N ALA A 955 -30.20 -17.86 14.40
CA ALA A 955 -30.86 -17.76 13.08
C ALA A 955 -32.08 -16.84 13.18
N ARG A 956 -31.99 -15.60 12.65
CA ARG A 956 -33.18 -14.75 12.51
C ARG A 956 -34.01 -15.29 11.33
N PRO A 957 -35.27 -15.71 11.56
CA PRO A 957 -36.11 -16.19 10.48
C PRO A 957 -36.35 -15.07 9.46
N GLU A 958 -36.18 -15.39 8.18
CA GLU A 958 -36.47 -14.52 7.05
C GLU A 958 -37.88 -14.83 6.54
N ARG A 959 -38.69 -13.80 6.31
CA ARG A 959 -40.01 -13.96 5.70
C ARG A 959 -39.94 -13.60 4.23
N ILE A 960 -40.39 -14.52 3.38
CA ILE A 960 -40.51 -14.29 1.95
C ILE A 960 -41.94 -14.54 1.51
N TRP A 961 -42.40 -13.76 0.55
CA TRP A 961 -43.64 -14.03 -0.16
C TRP A 961 -43.33 -14.69 -1.51
N VAL A 962 -44.03 -15.78 -1.84
CA VAL A 962 -43.85 -16.52 -3.09
C VAL A 962 -45.18 -16.74 -3.78
N ARG A 963 -45.18 -16.73 -5.12
CA ARG A 963 -46.38 -16.91 -5.93
C ARG A 963 -46.89 -18.35 -5.90
N ASP A 964 -45.97 -19.31 -5.95
CA ASP A 964 -46.26 -20.75 -6.04
C ASP A 964 -45.11 -21.61 -5.48
N GLY A 965 -45.32 -22.93 -5.46
CA GLY A 965 -44.34 -23.88 -4.94
C GLY A 965 -43.07 -24.00 -5.79
N GLU A 966 -43.12 -23.68 -7.09
CA GLU A 966 -41.94 -23.73 -7.95
C GLU A 966 -41.01 -22.57 -7.67
N GLU A 967 -41.55 -21.36 -7.50
CA GLU A 967 -40.78 -20.18 -7.07
C GLU A 967 -40.10 -20.46 -5.71
N PHE A 968 -40.86 -20.99 -4.74
CA PHE A 968 -40.32 -21.36 -3.44
C PHE A 968 -39.15 -22.34 -3.56
N ALA A 969 -39.31 -23.41 -4.36
CA ALA A 969 -38.27 -24.40 -4.58
C ALA A 969 -37.01 -23.78 -5.22
N ARG A 970 -37.15 -22.89 -6.21
CA ARG A 970 -36.02 -22.20 -6.86
C ARG A 970 -35.24 -21.34 -5.87
N VAL A 971 -35.94 -20.52 -5.08
CA VAL A 971 -35.33 -19.61 -4.10
C VAL A 971 -34.63 -20.39 -3.00
N MET A 972 -35.26 -21.45 -2.50
CA MET A 972 -34.65 -22.33 -1.50
C MET A 972 -33.42 -23.05 -2.05
N ALA A 973 -33.47 -23.57 -3.28
CA ALA A 973 -32.33 -24.22 -3.91
C ALA A 973 -31.14 -23.25 -4.10
N PHE A 974 -31.41 -21.97 -4.38
CA PHE A 974 -30.37 -20.94 -4.43
C PHE A 974 -29.79 -20.66 -3.04
N LYS A 975 -30.62 -20.39 -2.03
CA LYS A 975 -30.18 -20.10 -0.65
C LYS A 975 -29.41 -21.27 -0.04
N VAL A 976 -29.86 -22.51 -0.25
CA VAL A 976 -29.16 -23.73 0.22
C VAL A 976 -27.83 -23.90 -0.49
N ARG A 977 -27.75 -23.64 -1.82
CA ARG A 977 -26.46 -23.67 -2.54
C ARG A 977 -25.50 -22.60 -2.03
N ALA A 978 -25.96 -21.37 -1.83
CA ALA A 978 -25.14 -20.28 -1.28
C ALA A 978 -24.67 -20.60 0.15
N MET A 979 -25.54 -21.17 0.99
CA MET A 979 -25.19 -21.62 2.32
C MET A 979 -24.19 -22.78 2.27
N ALA A 980 -24.37 -23.77 1.40
CA ALA A 980 -23.44 -24.88 1.20
C ALA A 980 -22.07 -24.41 0.69
N GLN A 981 -22.01 -23.36 -0.12
CA GLN A 981 -20.76 -22.71 -0.52
C GLN A 981 -20.07 -22.02 0.67
N GLY A 982 -20.84 -21.41 1.59
CA GLY A 982 -20.31 -20.82 2.83
C GLY A 982 -20.04 -21.82 3.97
N MET A 983 -20.65 -23.01 3.91
CA MET A 983 -20.50 -24.13 4.85
C MET A 983 -19.56 -25.21 4.33
N ALA A 984 -19.10 -25.11 3.08
CA ALA A 984 -18.06 -25.99 2.55
C ALA A 984 -16.97 -26.00 3.62
N PRO A 985 -16.62 -27.17 4.17
CA PRO A 985 -15.67 -27.21 5.26
C PRO A 985 -14.46 -26.39 4.82
N VAL A 986 -13.89 -25.61 5.74
CA VAL A 986 -12.45 -25.33 5.69
C VAL A 986 -11.79 -26.68 5.89
N VAL A 987 -11.91 -27.55 4.87
CA VAL A 987 -10.94 -28.56 4.65
C VAL A 987 -9.70 -27.72 4.42
N PHE A 988 -8.64 -28.00 5.19
CA PHE A 988 -7.30 -27.57 4.82
C PHE A 988 -6.96 -28.21 3.46
N ILE A 989 -7.62 -27.79 2.39
CA ILE A 989 -7.28 -28.13 1.00
C ILE A 989 -6.35 -27.02 0.58
N THR A 990 -5.09 -27.21 0.93
CA THR A 990 -3.96 -26.50 0.35
C THR A 990 -3.61 -27.05 -1.04
N ASN A 991 -4.52 -27.77 -1.71
CA ASN A 991 -4.17 -28.50 -2.91
C ASN A 991 -5.16 -28.31 -4.09
N PRO A 992 -4.74 -27.65 -5.18
CA PRO A 992 -5.49 -27.53 -6.43
C PRO A 992 -5.48 -28.81 -7.30
N ASP A 993 -4.60 -29.79 -7.05
CA ASP A 993 -4.53 -31.05 -7.83
C ASP A 993 -5.75 -31.96 -7.60
N GLY A 994 -6.60 -31.66 -6.60
CA GLY A 994 -7.88 -32.33 -6.39
C GLY A 994 -8.98 -31.93 -7.39
N PHE A 995 -8.75 -30.91 -8.22
CA PHE A 995 -9.71 -30.42 -9.22
C PHE A 995 -9.40 -30.86 -10.66
N ALA A 996 -8.33 -31.63 -10.89
CA ALA A 996 -7.88 -32.05 -12.22
C ALA A 996 -8.46 -33.40 -12.71
N ALA A 997 -9.66 -33.77 -12.23
CA ALA A 997 -10.47 -34.77 -12.92
C ALA A 997 -11.67 -34.04 -13.54
N PRO A 998 -12.02 -34.26 -14.82
CA PRO A 998 -13.30 -33.80 -15.33
C PRO A 998 -14.37 -34.52 -14.51
N MET A 999 -15.05 -33.80 -13.62
CA MET A 999 -16.26 -34.30 -12.98
C MET A 999 -17.32 -34.43 -14.07
N GLU A 1000 -17.35 -35.59 -14.73
CA GLU A 1000 -18.57 -36.07 -15.34
C GLU A 1000 -19.57 -36.29 -14.20
N THR A 1001 -20.64 -35.49 -14.23
CA THR A 1001 -21.82 -35.52 -13.36
C THR A 1001 -21.62 -35.16 -11.87
N ARG A 1002 -22.03 -33.92 -11.56
CA ARG A 1002 -22.14 -33.30 -10.23
C ARG A 1002 -23.23 -33.91 -9.32
N GLU A 1003 -23.86 -35.02 -9.73
CA GLU A 1003 -25.05 -35.57 -9.05
C GLU A 1003 -24.74 -36.61 -7.96
N GLU A 1004 -23.56 -37.24 -7.94
CA GLU A 1004 -23.27 -38.32 -6.97
C GLU A 1004 -22.62 -37.85 -5.65
N ALA A 1005 -22.18 -36.59 -5.54
CA ALA A 1005 -21.59 -36.05 -4.29
C ALA A 1005 -22.61 -35.43 -3.32
N ILE A 1006 -23.90 -35.43 -3.66
CA ILE A 1006 -24.99 -34.79 -2.87
C ILE A 1006 -25.93 -35.85 -2.22
N ALA A 1007 -25.73 -37.14 -2.47
CA ALA A 1007 -26.35 -38.21 -1.67
C ALA A 1007 -25.48 -38.52 -0.44
#